data_AF-A0AAP3NKH2-F1
#
_entry.id   AF-A0AAP3NKH2-F1
#
_cell.length_a   1.000
_cell.length_b   1.000
_cell.length_c   1.000
_cell.angle_alpha   90.00
_cell.angle_beta   90.00
_cell.angle_gamma   90.00
#
_symmetry.space_group_name_H-M   'P 1'
#
loop_
_entity.id
_entity.type
_entity.pdbx_description
1 polymer ?
#
loop_
_entity_poly.entity_id
_entity_poly.type
_entity_poly.pdbx_seq_one_letter_code
_entity_poly.pdbx_strand_id
1 'polypeptide(L)'
;MEIPFKRVVWNEHEAALLVDTFEKVREGVVSRDKAIVNLSKRLRNRMVLDGIVINEKYRNVAGMDLQLLSLERSVDSNGNLVEGNHLSQIFCKIYLLSRDERETYNTMLSDANLLYPEIPDEEIFPDANANVMHSYISYEDEQIDSFVSEAKDVKYNACQAFIVETSIENPLSKSNIDTISHACKIISESVDEEVLTILEKNFSKGYRLNSPIARKRFAMYYTKEYGKNINIFDDQMDLKISESGIVYNGIVYAPSKMIDETTKQSLFDYIENQFANGIVCIYYNVLFEHFSQQFLGQIMVDGEMLRYYLEFYNIENMYHFDEEYFSQEMSANIDINQVVIDYVKAQGGCVTEDEVSTAFEYLPREKVIEAFSSNRHKLVLSSMKTRFHIDNFQLEEIDKIVIVDFLSKEIASMQYVTFSELFGKIAEIAPRVIENNIQFTQTGIRTALSCLLSDKFHIIGGFISDYDNSVSAYDAFINLGRGRESFNISEVEVMANDFNVPINFEALAVNNVRVSEDIFVSKDYITFDTELVDKAISRFCQNEFISILDVNTFTAFPECGYRWTPYLLESYLYSYSKMFILKHKAFNKTSVAGAIVRKTSCCTDYLDIMALALANADIPLDEKSSLDFLAQNGYIERRRLNTINEVIRKAEKMKFN
;
A
#
# COMPACT_ATOMS: atom_id res chain seq x y z
N MET A 1 2.84 25.75 -1.57
CA MET A 1 1.69 25.11 -2.24
C MET A 1 1.43 23.83 -1.47
N GLU A 2 0.54 23.90 -0.48
CA GLU A 2 0.34 22.80 0.48
C GLU A 2 -0.51 21.69 -0.15
N ILE A 3 -0.17 20.44 0.14
CA ILE A 3 -0.88 19.26 -0.39
C ILE A 3 -1.79 18.72 0.72
N PRO A 4 -3.12 18.84 0.61
CA PRO A 4 -4.03 18.28 1.62
C PRO A 4 -4.23 16.77 1.39
N PHE A 5 -4.16 15.99 2.47
CA PHE A 5 -4.76 14.66 2.60
C PHE A 5 -4.28 13.52 1.69
N LYS A 6 -2.96 13.24 1.67
CA LYS A 6 -2.52 11.85 1.51
C LYS A 6 -2.69 11.13 2.87
N ARG A 7 -3.51 10.07 2.94
CA ARG A 7 -3.66 9.22 4.15
C ARG A 7 -2.26 8.80 4.62
N VAL A 8 -1.89 9.15 5.85
CA VAL A 8 -0.52 8.96 6.36
C VAL A 8 -0.29 7.48 6.68
N VAL A 9 0.09 6.73 5.64
CA VAL A 9 0.37 5.29 5.69
C VAL A 9 1.43 5.01 6.76
N TRP A 10 1.21 4.00 7.60
CA TRP A 10 2.21 3.50 8.53
C TRP A 10 3.26 2.69 7.78
N ASN A 11 4.53 2.88 8.11
CA ASN A 11 5.60 2.00 7.64
C ASN A 11 5.92 0.92 8.70
N GLU A 12 6.69 -0.10 8.32
CA GLU A 12 6.94 -1.27 9.17
C GLU A 12 7.72 -0.93 10.44
N HIS A 13 8.61 0.08 10.39
CA HIS A 13 9.36 0.55 11.57
C HIS A 13 8.47 1.33 12.54
N GLU A 14 7.56 2.18 12.05
CA GLU A 14 6.58 2.86 12.92
C GLU A 14 5.63 1.86 13.57
N ALA A 15 5.19 0.84 12.82
CA ALA A 15 4.38 -0.25 13.34
C ALA A 15 5.14 -1.08 14.40
N ALA A 16 6.43 -1.35 14.20
CA ALA A 16 7.27 -2.04 15.18
C ALA A 16 7.42 -1.23 16.47
N LEU A 17 7.60 0.09 16.40
CA LEU A 17 7.65 0.96 17.58
C LEU A 17 6.31 1.01 18.32
N LEU A 18 5.17 0.97 17.61
CA LEU A 18 3.85 0.89 18.24
C LEU A 18 3.64 -0.46 18.94
N VAL A 19 4.08 -1.58 18.33
CA VAL A 19 4.00 -2.91 18.94
C VAL A 19 4.92 -3.04 20.16
N ASP A 20 6.15 -2.53 20.10
CA ASP A 20 7.06 -2.42 21.24
C ASP A 20 6.48 -1.55 22.38
N THR A 21 5.82 -0.44 22.03
CA THR A 21 5.09 0.40 22.99
C THR A 21 3.94 -0.37 23.65
N PHE A 22 3.18 -1.16 22.89
CA PHE A 22 2.12 -2.02 23.40
C PHE A 22 2.64 -3.12 24.33
N GLU A 23 3.70 -3.83 23.94
CA GLU A 23 4.34 -4.87 24.77
C GLU A 23 4.82 -4.26 26.11
N LYS A 24 5.53 -3.13 26.08
CA LYS A 24 6.00 -2.42 27.29
C LYS A 24 4.87 -1.93 28.21
N VAL A 25 3.75 -1.47 27.65
CA VAL A 25 2.58 -1.05 28.44
C VAL A 25 1.88 -2.26 29.07
N ARG A 26 1.72 -3.35 28.32
CA ARG A 26 1.10 -4.59 28.79
C ARG A 26 1.93 -5.29 29.88
N GLU A 27 3.26 -5.27 29.76
CA GLU A 27 4.19 -5.77 30.77
C GLU A 27 4.33 -4.82 31.99
N GLY A 28 3.73 -3.62 31.94
CA GLY A 28 3.78 -2.64 33.02
C GLY A 28 5.12 -1.90 33.15
N VAL A 29 5.99 -1.98 32.14
CA VAL A 29 7.32 -1.34 32.12
C VAL A 29 7.21 0.19 32.02
N VAL A 30 6.19 0.69 31.32
CA VAL A 30 5.92 2.14 31.16
C VAL A 30 4.42 2.39 31.33
N SER A 31 4.05 3.51 31.96
CA SER A 31 2.64 3.93 32.02
C SER A 31 2.12 4.30 30.63
N ARG A 32 0.90 3.87 30.31
CA ARG A 32 0.24 4.06 29.02
C ARG A 32 0.32 5.51 28.51
N ASP A 33 -0.01 6.47 29.36
CA ASP A 33 0.00 7.90 29.01
C ASP A 33 1.41 8.40 28.64
N LYS A 34 2.44 7.98 29.40
CA LYS A 34 3.84 8.34 29.09
C LYS A 34 4.31 7.65 27.81
N ALA A 35 3.91 6.40 27.59
CA ALA A 35 4.28 5.62 26.42
C ALA A 35 3.72 6.25 25.12
N ILE A 36 2.45 6.64 25.12
CA ILE A 36 1.78 7.33 23.99
C ILE A 36 2.44 8.69 23.70
N VAL A 37 2.69 9.51 24.73
CA VAL A 37 3.35 10.82 24.56
C VAL A 37 4.77 10.66 24.00
N ASN A 38 5.55 9.71 24.51
CA ASN A 38 6.91 9.48 24.05
C ASN A 38 6.94 8.95 22.60
N LEU A 39 6.05 8.02 22.24
CA LEU A 39 5.93 7.55 20.85
C LEU A 39 5.51 8.68 19.90
N SER A 40 4.51 9.48 20.27
CA SER A 40 4.08 10.66 19.50
C SER A 40 5.23 11.65 19.26
N LYS A 41 5.96 12.03 20.33
CA LYS A 41 7.16 12.89 20.23
C LYS A 41 8.19 12.30 19.25
N ARG A 42 8.52 11.02 19.44
CA ARG A 42 9.53 10.27 18.69
C ARG A 42 9.24 10.19 17.19
N LEU A 43 8.00 9.84 16.82
CA LEU A 43 7.57 9.75 15.41
C LEU A 43 7.50 11.13 14.74
N ARG A 44 7.00 12.16 15.45
CA ARG A 44 6.93 13.53 14.92
C ARG A 44 8.31 14.15 14.72
N ASN A 45 9.22 14.01 15.69
CA ASN A 45 10.58 14.52 15.59
C ASN A 45 11.36 13.93 14.41
N ARG A 46 11.17 12.65 14.10
CA ARG A 46 11.86 12.04 12.95
C ARG A 46 11.47 12.69 11.61
N MET A 47 10.20 13.00 11.40
CA MET A 47 9.76 13.72 10.20
C MET A 47 10.35 15.12 10.11
N VAL A 48 10.44 15.85 11.24
CA VAL A 48 11.10 17.16 11.30
C VAL A 48 12.59 17.06 10.94
N LEU A 49 13.29 16.02 11.44
CA LEU A 49 14.69 15.75 11.07
C LEU A 49 14.89 15.38 9.59
N ASP A 50 13.87 14.82 8.93
CA ASP A 50 13.86 14.57 7.47
C ASP A 50 13.46 15.83 6.65
N GLY A 51 13.23 16.98 7.30
CA GLY A 51 12.77 18.20 6.63
C GLY A 51 11.32 18.15 6.15
N ILE A 52 10.53 17.19 6.64
CA ILE A 52 9.13 17.00 6.27
C ILE A 52 8.25 17.88 7.17
N VAL A 53 7.56 18.84 6.57
CA VAL A 53 6.56 19.66 7.27
C VAL A 53 5.38 18.79 7.69
N ILE A 54 5.17 18.66 9.00
CA ILE A 54 4.06 17.90 9.60
C ILE A 54 3.00 18.82 10.20
N ASN A 55 1.73 18.45 10.04
CA ASN A 55 0.62 19.16 10.66
C ASN A 55 0.28 18.59 12.05
N GLU A 56 -0.64 19.25 12.76
CA GLU A 56 -1.16 18.84 14.08
C GLU A 56 -1.79 17.44 14.09
N LYS A 57 -2.20 16.89 12.93
CA LYS A 57 -2.83 15.57 12.79
C LYS A 57 -1.81 14.43 12.59
N TYR A 58 -0.55 14.71 12.22
CA TYR A 58 0.47 13.67 12.01
C TYR A 58 0.89 13.00 13.31
N ARG A 59 0.55 11.71 13.50
CA ARG A 59 1.00 10.86 14.63
C ARG A 59 0.90 11.55 16.01
N ASN A 60 -0.15 12.35 16.22
CA ASN A 60 -0.36 13.08 17.48
C ASN A 60 -0.84 12.14 18.60
N VAL A 61 -0.85 12.65 19.84
CA VAL A 61 -1.16 11.87 21.05
C VAL A 61 -2.52 11.15 20.94
N ALA A 62 -3.56 11.82 20.46
CA ALA A 62 -4.89 11.21 20.25
C ALA A 62 -4.88 10.11 19.17
N GLY A 63 -4.16 10.33 18.07
CA GLY A 63 -3.97 9.31 17.04
C GLY A 63 -3.19 8.08 17.53
N MET A 64 -2.18 8.29 18.38
CA MET A 64 -1.39 7.21 19.00
C MET A 64 -2.21 6.45 20.03
N ASP A 65 -3.02 7.14 20.82
CA ASP A 65 -3.97 6.54 21.77
C ASP A 65 -4.95 5.59 21.07
N LEU A 66 -5.54 6.02 19.95
CA LEU A 66 -6.44 5.19 19.15
C LEU A 66 -5.75 3.94 18.56
N GLN A 67 -4.51 4.06 18.07
CA GLN A 67 -3.81 2.89 17.53
C GLN A 67 -3.38 1.91 18.63
N LEU A 68 -2.94 2.43 19.78
CA LEU A 68 -2.60 1.59 20.93
C LEU A 68 -3.84 0.87 21.48
N LEU A 69 -4.97 1.58 21.59
CA LEU A 69 -6.27 1.00 21.96
C LEU A 69 -6.74 -0.07 20.97
N SER A 70 -6.44 0.08 19.68
CA SER A 70 -6.73 -0.94 18.67
C SER A 70 -5.94 -2.22 18.93
N LEU A 71 -4.67 -2.14 19.29
CA LEU A 71 -3.86 -3.31 19.70
C LEU A 71 -4.38 -3.91 21.01
N GLU A 72 -4.65 -3.08 22.03
CA GLU A 72 -5.19 -3.50 23.33
C GLU A 72 -6.52 -4.25 23.23
N ARG A 73 -7.39 -3.90 22.26
CA ARG A 73 -8.65 -4.60 22.00
C ARG A 73 -8.52 -5.84 21.12
N SER A 74 -7.47 -5.90 20.29
CA SER A 74 -7.27 -6.98 19.33
C SER A 74 -6.49 -8.16 19.88
N VAL A 75 -5.92 -8.05 21.09
CA VAL A 75 -5.05 -9.04 21.72
C VAL A 75 -5.64 -9.47 23.06
N ASP A 76 -5.79 -10.78 23.26
CA ASP A 76 -6.30 -11.36 24.51
C ASP A 76 -5.26 -11.35 25.66
N SER A 77 -5.68 -11.72 26.86
CA SER A 77 -4.80 -11.81 28.03
C SER A 77 -3.63 -12.80 27.84
N ASN A 78 -3.77 -13.79 26.95
CA ASN A 78 -2.76 -14.80 26.65
C ASN A 78 -1.78 -14.39 25.53
N GLY A 79 -2.06 -13.32 24.78
CA GLY A 79 -1.23 -12.86 23.66
C GLY A 79 -1.61 -13.42 22.30
N ASN A 80 -2.86 -13.86 22.15
CA ASN A 80 -3.43 -14.25 20.87
C ASN A 80 -4.25 -13.10 20.29
N LEU A 81 -4.24 -12.97 18.96
CA LEU A 81 -5.18 -12.09 18.27
C LEU A 81 -6.60 -12.62 18.41
N VAL A 82 -7.54 -11.75 18.75
CA VAL A 82 -8.97 -12.07 18.88
C VAL A 82 -9.55 -12.33 17.48
N GLU A 83 -10.38 -13.36 17.34
CA GLU A 83 -11.06 -13.71 16.09
C GLU A 83 -12.02 -12.57 15.69
N GLY A 84 -11.91 -12.06 14.45
CA GLY A 84 -12.70 -10.92 13.98
C GLY A 84 -12.16 -9.52 14.34
N ASN A 85 -10.90 -9.39 14.78
CA ASN A 85 -10.32 -8.08 15.11
C ASN A 85 -10.22 -7.13 13.88
N HIS A 86 -10.43 -5.83 14.12
CA HIS A 86 -10.35 -4.77 13.09
C HIS A 86 -8.97 -4.08 13.04
N LEU A 87 -7.91 -4.78 13.47
CA LEU A 87 -6.56 -4.23 13.47
C LEU A 87 -6.05 -4.06 12.03
N SER A 88 -5.33 -2.97 11.76
CA SER A 88 -4.83 -2.73 10.39
C SER A 88 -3.83 -3.80 9.97
N GLN A 89 -3.84 -4.19 8.69
CA GLN A 89 -3.02 -5.29 8.16
C GLN A 89 -1.52 -5.18 8.52
N ILE A 90 -0.97 -3.97 8.56
CA ILE A 90 0.44 -3.76 8.95
C ILE A 90 0.68 -4.03 10.44
N PHE A 91 -0.24 -3.64 11.33
CA PHE A 91 -0.12 -3.97 12.75
C PHE A 91 -0.37 -5.46 13.01
N CYS A 92 -1.31 -6.10 12.31
CA CYS A 92 -1.47 -7.56 12.36
C CYS A 92 -0.15 -8.26 11.96
N LYS A 93 0.43 -7.86 10.83
CA LYS A 93 1.70 -8.42 10.32
C LYS A 93 2.82 -8.27 11.33
N ILE A 94 3.04 -7.07 11.86
CA ILE A 94 4.17 -6.80 12.77
C ILE A 94 3.94 -7.38 14.17
N TYR A 95 2.70 -7.46 14.67
CA TYR A 95 2.37 -8.15 15.92
C TYR A 95 2.56 -9.67 15.81
N LEU A 96 2.12 -10.28 14.69
CA LEU A 96 2.41 -11.69 14.43
C LEU A 96 3.92 -11.93 14.30
N LEU A 97 4.67 -11.02 13.66
CA LEU A 97 6.13 -11.10 13.60
C LEU A 97 6.78 -11.03 15.01
N SER A 98 6.29 -10.15 15.90
CA SER A 98 6.82 -10.02 17.26
C SER A 98 6.58 -11.25 18.13
N ARG A 99 5.55 -12.04 17.80
CA ARG A 99 5.20 -13.30 18.48
C ARG A 99 5.86 -14.53 17.86
N ASP A 100 5.78 -14.66 16.54
CA ASP A 100 6.10 -15.90 15.80
C ASP A 100 7.56 -15.94 15.30
N GLU A 101 8.19 -14.77 15.04
CA GLU A 101 9.56 -14.65 14.53
C GLU A 101 10.37 -13.60 15.31
N ARG A 102 10.58 -13.84 16.62
CA ARG A 102 11.17 -12.85 17.54
C ARG A 102 12.55 -12.33 17.11
N GLU A 103 13.39 -13.15 16.47
CA GLU A 103 14.70 -12.70 15.95
C GLU A 103 14.56 -11.68 14.81
N THR A 104 13.71 -11.98 13.82
CA THR A 104 13.37 -11.07 12.71
C THR A 104 12.78 -9.76 13.24
N TYR A 105 11.85 -9.84 14.20
CA TYR A 105 11.26 -8.67 14.85
C TYR A 105 12.30 -7.85 15.62
N ASN A 106 13.18 -8.49 16.41
CA ASN A 106 14.22 -7.77 17.17
C ASN A 106 15.20 -7.03 16.25
N THR A 107 15.53 -7.59 15.07
CA THR A 107 16.35 -6.89 14.06
C THR A 107 15.60 -5.66 13.51
N MET A 108 14.33 -5.82 13.09
CA MET A 108 13.50 -4.71 12.62
C MET A 108 13.31 -3.62 13.70
N LEU A 109 13.13 -4.02 14.96
CA LEU A 109 13.00 -3.11 16.09
C LEU A 109 14.32 -2.39 16.40
N SER A 110 15.47 -3.05 16.24
CA SER A 110 16.80 -2.40 16.31
C SER A 110 16.92 -1.31 15.25
N ASP A 111 16.58 -1.63 14.00
CA ASP A 111 16.61 -0.66 12.88
C ASP A 111 15.62 0.50 13.09
N ALA A 112 14.41 0.20 13.59
CA ALA A 112 13.42 1.21 13.96
C ALA A 112 13.91 2.11 15.11
N ASN A 113 14.61 1.56 16.10
CA ASN A 113 15.20 2.34 17.19
C ASN A 113 16.33 3.27 16.71
N LEU A 114 17.10 2.88 15.69
CA LEU A 114 18.11 3.74 15.05
C LEU A 114 17.47 4.83 14.17
N LEU A 115 16.45 4.47 13.40
CA LEU A 115 15.74 5.39 12.51
C LEU A 115 14.92 6.43 13.27
N TYR A 116 14.40 6.09 14.45
CA TYR A 116 13.60 6.98 15.30
C TYR A 116 14.22 6.99 16.70
N PRO A 117 15.16 7.89 17.03
CA PRO A 117 15.77 7.92 18.37
C PRO A 117 14.79 8.38 19.45
N GLU A 118 14.94 7.88 20.68
CA GLU A 118 14.23 8.44 21.84
C GLU A 118 14.75 9.84 22.18
N ILE A 119 13.86 10.70 22.69
CA ILE A 119 14.16 12.10 23.02
C ILE A 119 14.24 12.23 24.54
N PRO A 120 15.35 12.71 25.12
CA PRO A 120 15.46 12.97 26.55
C PRO A 120 14.43 13.99 27.04
N ASP A 121 13.82 13.74 28.21
CA ASP A 121 12.98 14.72 28.91
C ASP A 121 13.88 15.65 29.76
N GLU A 122 14.37 16.78 29.20
CA GLU A 122 15.08 17.83 29.97
C GLU A 122 14.17 19.02 30.36
N GLU A 123 14.11 19.24 31.67
CA GLU A 123 13.69 20.39 32.50
C GLU A 123 12.64 21.44 32.01
N ILE A 124 11.53 21.51 32.76
CA ILE A 124 10.54 22.59 32.74
C ILE A 124 10.99 23.73 33.67
N PHE A 125 11.14 24.97 33.18
CA PHE A 125 11.13 26.21 33.99
C PHE A 125 10.75 27.45 33.13
N PRO A 126 10.31 28.60 33.70
CA PRO A 126 8.91 29.02 33.50
C PRO A 126 8.70 30.36 32.76
N ASP A 127 7.42 30.61 32.49
CA ASP A 127 6.82 31.84 31.93
C ASP A 127 7.33 33.14 32.59
N ALA A 128 7.79 34.10 31.77
CA ALA A 128 8.42 35.33 32.23
C ALA A 128 8.20 36.52 31.27
N ASN A 129 6.95 36.96 31.13
CA ASN A 129 6.64 38.24 30.48
C ASN A 129 6.61 39.38 31.53
N ALA A 130 7.79 39.95 31.85
CA ALA A 130 7.90 41.10 32.76
C ALA A 130 9.08 42.05 32.42
N ASN A 131 8.71 43.24 31.93
CA ASN A 131 9.46 44.51 31.93
C ASN A 131 10.73 44.72 31.05
N VAL A 132 10.51 45.48 29.96
CA VAL A 132 11.21 46.73 29.56
C VAL A 132 12.76 46.75 29.51
N MET A 133 13.33 46.86 28.29
CA MET A 133 14.09 48.07 27.86
C MET A 133 14.31 48.13 26.32
N HIS A 134 14.26 49.33 25.73
CA HIS A 134 14.64 49.63 24.32
C HIS A 134 16.17 49.44 24.09
N SER A 135 16.75 49.35 22.87
CA SER A 135 16.52 50.13 21.62
C SER A 135 17.33 49.62 20.40
N TYR A 136 16.78 49.74 19.16
CA TYR A 136 17.39 50.17 17.86
C TYR A 136 18.83 49.70 17.44
N ILE A 137 19.18 49.28 16.19
CA ILE A 137 18.71 49.59 14.81
C ILE A 137 19.12 48.49 13.77
N SER A 138 18.28 48.31 12.73
CA SER A 138 18.40 47.71 11.36
C SER A 138 19.65 46.89 10.92
N TYR A 139 19.54 45.83 10.09
CA TYR A 139 18.89 45.80 8.76
C TYR A 139 18.16 44.48 8.41
N GLU A 140 17.31 44.60 7.38
CA GLU A 140 16.32 43.64 6.83
C GLU A 140 16.93 42.43 6.08
N ASP A 141 16.18 41.43 5.61
CA ASP A 141 15.06 40.61 6.13
C ASP A 141 14.69 39.59 5.02
N GLU A 142 14.44 38.31 5.34
CA GLU A 142 13.51 37.44 4.60
C GLU A 142 13.35 36.07 5.31
N GLN A 143 12.12 35.56 5.33
CA GLN A 143 11.61 34.72 6.43
C GLN A 143 11.44 33.23 6.09
N ILE A 144 11.71 32.37 7.07
CA ILE A 144 10.99 31.10 7.27
C ILE A 144 10.70 30.98 8.77
N ASP A 145 9.43 30.90 9.14
CA ASP A 145 8.99 30.80 10.54
C ASP A 145 7.86 29.77 10.67
N SER A 146 7.90 28.93 11.71
CA SER A 146 6.80 28.07 12.22
C SER A 146 7.28 27.07 13.28
N PHE A 147 7.54 27.56 14.50
CA PHE A 147 7.56 26.69 15.68
C PHE A 147 6.14 26.39 16.16
N VAL A 148 5.74 25.12 16.22
CA VAL A 148 4.47 24.70 16.83
C VAL A 148 4.71 24.39 18.31
N SER A 149 4.04 25.15 19.20
CA SER A 149 4.01 24.88 20.64
C SER A 149 2.61 24.44 21.07
N GLU A 150 2.53 23.32 21.79
CA GLU A 150 1.28 22.85 22.41
C GLU A 150 1.53 22.45 23.86
N ALA A 151 1.01 23.25 24.79
CA ALA A 151 0.76 22.84 26.17
C ALA A 151 -0.41 23.66 26.74
N LYS A 152 -1.54 23.00 26.99
CA LYS A 152 -2.52 23.42 27.99
C LYS A 152 -3.38 22.24 28.45
N ASP A 153 -3.57 22.18 29.76
CA ASP A 153 -4.03 21.04 30.55
C ASP A 153 -5.31 20.32 30.08
N VAL A 154 -5.25 18.99 30.08
CA VAL A 154 -6.39 18.14 30.48
C VAL A 154 -5.91 17.10 31.48
N LYS A 155 -6.29 17.27 32.76
CA LYS A 155 -6.15 16.22 33.78
C LYS A 155 -7.29 15.21 33.63
N TYR A 156 -6.98 13.92 33.57
CA TYR A 156 -7.96 12.86 33.80
C TYR A 156 -7.52 11.96 34.96
N ASN A 157 -8.46 11.62 35.83
CA ASN A 157 -8.18 10.84 37.04
C ASN A 157 -8.23 9.33 36.74
N ALA A 158 -7.20 8.61 37.20
CA ALA A 158 -7.19 7.15 37.18
C ALA A 158 -8.19 6.54 38.18
N CYS A 159 -8.63 5.32 37.90
CA CYS A 159 -9.24 4.42 38.87
C CYS A 159 -8.62 3.02 38.72
N GLN A 160 -7.76 2.65 39.67
CA GLN A 160 -7.17 1.32 39.78
C GLN A 160 -8.15 0.32 40.42
N ALA A 161 -8.11 -0.96 40.01
CA ALA A 161 -8.40 -2.09 40.92
C ALA A 161 -7.78 -3.41 40.44
N PHE A 162 -7.45 -4.26 41.41
CA PHE A 162 -6.73 -5.54 41.37
C PHE A 162 -7.47 -6.51 42.34
N ILE A 163 -7.39 -7.85 42.32
CA ILE A 163 -6.43 -8.78 41.70
C ILE A 163 -7.03 -10.22 41.57
N VAL A 164 -6.49 -11.06 40.68
CA VAL A 164 -6.45 -12.56 40.71
C VAL A 164 -7.71 -13.42 40.40
N GLU A 165 -7.36 -14.59 39.85
CA GLU A 165 -8.11 -15.64 39.17
C GLU A 165 -8.83 -16.66 40.08
N THR A 166 -9.67 -17.51 39.48
CA THR A 166 -9.56 -18.97 39.70
C THR A 166 -10.21 -19.76 38.55
N SER A 167 -9.53 -20.82 38.10
CA SER A 167 -9.87 -21.60 36.90
C SER A 167 -10.70 -22.85 37.19
N ILE A 168 -11.68 -23.17 36.34
CA ILE A 168 -12.22 -24.54 36.15
C ILE A 168 -12.48 -24.74 34.64
N GLU A 169 -12.14 -25.92 34.11
CA GLU A 169 -12.07 -26.22 32.68
C GLU A 169 -13.35 -26.84 32.07
N ASN A 170 -13.57 -26.57 30.76
CA ASN A 170 -14.07 -27.50 29.72
C ASN A 170 -15.53 -28.04 29.74
N PRO A 171 -16.07 -28.56 28.61
CA PRO A 171 -16.27 -27.88 27.31
C PRO A 171 -17.66 -28.22 26.66
N LEU A 172 -17.85 -27.92 25.37
CA LEU A 172 -19.01 -28.27 24.48
C LEU A 172 -20.26 -27.37 24.63
N SER A 173 -21.04 -27.01 23.60
CA SER A 173 -20.98 -27.31 22.14
C SER A 173 -21.68 -26.22 21.31
N LYS A 174 -21.43 -26.18 19.99
CA LYS A 174 -22.15 -25.32 19.02
C LYS A 174 -23.59 -25.81 18.82
N SER A 175 -24.59 -24.94 19.01
CA SER A 175 -25.89 -25.05 18.36
C SER A 175 -26.68 -23.74 18.40
N ASN A 176 -27.08 -23.27 17.22
CA ASN A 176 -28.28 -22.48 16.89
C ASN A 176 -28.78 -21.45 17.91
N ILE A 177 -28.60 -20.17 17.57
CA ILE A 177 -29.67 -19.17 17.78
C ILE A 177 -29.96 -18.58 16.41
N ASP A 178 -31.09 -18.98 15.85
CA ASP A 178 -31.62 -18.42 14.60
C ASP A 178 -32.02 -16.95 14.79
N THR A 179 -32.06 -16.25 13.66
CA THR A 179 -32.59 -14.90 13.45
C THR A 179 -33.76 -14.54 14.38
N ILE A 180 -33.54 -13.63 15.33
CA ILE A 180 -34.65 -13.02 16.09
C ILE A 180 -35.31 -12.00 15.16
N SER A 181 -36.39 -12.43 14.50
CA SER A 181 -37.24 -11.55 13.69
C SER A 181 -37.91 -10.49 14.56
N HIS A 182 -37.95 -9.24 14.12
CA HIS A 182 -38.76 -8.19 14.75
C HIS A 182 -40.22 -8.64 14.90
N ALA A 183 -40.70 -8.70 16.14
CA ALA A 183 -42.09 -9.01 16.47
C ALA A 183 -42.60 -8.05 17.56
N CYS A 184 -43.54 -7.18 17.19
CA CYS A 184 -44.49 -6.45 18.03
C CYS A 184 -44.04 -5.92 19.40
N LYS A 185 -43.87 -4.59 19.50
CA LYS A 185 -44.11 -3.83 20.75
C LYS A 185 -45.56 -4.04 21.23
N ILE A 186 -45.80 -5.04 22.07
CA ILE A 186 -47.04 -5.18 22.85
C ILE A 186 -46.70 -5.73 24.24
N ILE A 187 -46.49 -4.83 25.22
CA ILE A 187 -46.97 -4.91 26.62
C ILE A 187 -46.43 -3.70 27.44
N SER A 188 -47.36 -2.90 27.97
CA SER A 188 -47.22 -1.81 28.97
C SER A 188 -46.16 -0.71 28.74
N GLU A 189 -46.57 0.39 28.10
CA GLU A 189 -45.80 1.65 27.95
C GLU A 189 -45.20 2.15 29.28
N SER A 190 -45.93 2.03 30.39
CA SER A 190 -45.50 2.55 31.69
C SER A 190 -44.27 1.86 32.29
N VAL A 191 -43.88 0.67 31.83
CA VAL A 191 -42.70 -0.05 32.35
C VAL A 191 -41.46 0.30 31.55
N ASP A 192 -41.60 0.50 30.24
CA ASP A 192 -40.50 0.90 29.35
C ASP A 192 -40.02 2.32 29.67
N GLU A 193 -40.94 3.25 29.95
CA GLU A 193 -40.60 4.61 30.43
C GLU A 193 -39.85 4.60 31.77
N GLU A 194 -40.25 3.74 32.71
CA GLU A 194 -39.55 3.58 33.99
C GLU A 194 -38.14 3.01 33.81
N VAL A 195 -37.96 2.04 32.91
CA VAL A 195 -36.66 1.45 32.59
C VAL A 195 -35.74 2.48 31.92
N LEU A 196 -36.23 3.19 30.91
CA LEU A 196 -35.52 4.28 30.24
C LEU A 196 -35.08 5.37 31.23
N THR A 197 -35.98 5.80 32.12
CA THR A 197 -35.67 6.82 33.13
C THR A 197 -34.49 6.43 34.04
N ILE A 198 -34.39 5.15 34.43
CA ILE A 198 -33.25 4.65 35.22
C ILE A 198 -31.96 4.58 34.39
N LEU A 199 -32.04 4.15 33.11
CA LEU A 199 -30.89 4.17 32.21
C LEU A 199 -30.33 5.59 32.06
N GLU A 200 -31.21 6.57 31.80
CA GLU A 200 -30.85 7.98 31.63
C GLU A 200 -30.21 8.61 32.86
N LYS A 201 -30.77 8.36 34.05
CA LYS A 201 -30.32 8.99 35.31
C LYS A 201 -29.09 8.33 35.91
N ASN A 202 -28.92 7.01 35.73
CA ASN A 202 -27.96 6.23 36.51
C ASN A 202 -26.96 5.42 35.68
N PHE A 203 -27.16 5.29 34.37
CA PHE A 203 -26.29 4.55 33.45
C PHE A 203 -25.86 5.42 32.25
N SER A 204 -25.29 6.59 32.52
CA SER A 204 -24.84 7.55 31.49
C SER A 204 -23.76 7.04 30.53
N LYS A 205 -23.08 5.92 30.85
CA LYS A 205 -22.14 5.20 29.96
C LYS A 205 -22.72 3.87 29.44
N GLY A 206 -24.03 3.69 29.55
CA GLY A 206 -24.74 2.46 29.22
C GLY A 206 -24.78 1.42 30.35
N TYR A 207 -25.66 0.44 30.18
CA TYR A 207 -25.90 -0.70 31.04
C TYR A 207 -25.30 -1.96 30.43
N ARG A 208 -24.42 -2.68 31.14
CA ARG A 208 -23.77 -3.90 30.61
C ARG A 208 -24.65 -5.12 30.81
N LEU A 209 -25.07 -5.75 29.72
CA LEU A 209 -25.83 -7.01 29.72
C LEU A 209 -25.01 -8.15 30.35
N ASN A 210 -25.71 -9.16 30.86
CA ASN A 210 -25.15 -10.35 31.52
C ASN A 210 -24.27 -10.05 32.75
N SER A 211 -24.34 -8.84 33.32
CA SER A 211 -23.56 -8.45 34.50
C SER A 211 -24.41 -8.52 35.77
N PRO A 212 -24.15 -9.46 36.71
CA PRO A 212 -24.85 -9.51 37.99
C PRO A 212 -24.69 -8.23 38.83
N ILE A 213 -23.59 -7.50 38.63
CA ILE A 213 -23.32 -6.22 39.29
C ILE A 213 -24.20 -5.11 38.68
N ALA A 214 -24.31 -5.05 37.34
CA ALA A 214 -25.19 -4.09 36.68
C ALA A 214 -26.65 -4.36 37.05
N ARG A 215 -27.11 -5.62 37.01
CA ARG A 215 -28.45 -6.03 37.47
C ARG A 215 -28.76 -5.55 38.88
N LYS A 216 -27.91 -5.87 39.87
CA LYS A 216 -28.11 -5.43 41.26
C LYS A 216 -28.13 -3.91 41.42
N ARG A 217 -27.29 -3.18 40.69
CA ARG A 217 -27.31 -1.71 40.69
C ARG A 217 -28.59 -1.16 40.07
N PHE A 218 -29.06 -1.72 38.96
CA PHE A 218 -30.29 -1.29 38.29
C PHE A 218 -31.51 -1.49 39.19
N ALA A 219 -31.68 -2.69 39.76
CA ALA A 219 -32.76 -2.97 40.72
C ALA A 219 -32.72 -2.02 41.94
N MET A 220 -31.53 -1.73 42.48
CA MET A 220 -31.35 -0.77 43.57
C MET A 220 -31.78 0.66 43.18
N TYR A 221 -31.41 1.13 41.99
CA TYR A 221 -31.82 2.45 41.50
C TYR A 221 -33.33 2.51 41.23
N TYR A 222 -33.90 1.47 40.62
CA TYR A 222 -35.34 1.37 40.37
C TYR A 222 -36.16 1.41 41.67
N THR A 223 -35.80 0.61 42.69
CA THR A 223 -36.46 0.66 44.01
C THR A 223 -36.28 2.01 44.71
N LYS A 224 -35.15 2.69 44.51
CA LYS A 224 -34.91 4.02 45.07
C LYS A 224 -35.78 5.11 44.42
N GLU A 225 -35.97 5.05 43.10
CA GLU A 225 -36.70 6.07 42.34
C GLU A 225 -38.22 5.90 42.47
N TYR A 226 -38.71 4.65 42.41
CA TYR A 226 -40.15 4.35 42.34
C TYR A 226 -40.75 3.78 43.63
N GLY A 227 -39.95 3.50 44.67
CA GLY A 227 -40.42 2.97 45.96
C GLY A 227 -40.98 1.53 45.91
N LYS A 228 -40.97 0.89 44.74
CA LYS A 228 -41.39 -0.48 44.48
C LYS A 228 -40.20 -1.27 43.92
N ASN A 229 -40.10 -2.55 44.25
CA ASN A 229 -39.16 -3.43 43.56
C ASN A 229 -39.62 -3.65 42.12
N ILE A 230 -38.66 -3.82 41.20
CA ILE A 230 -38.97 -4.22 39.82
C ILE A 230 -39.60 -5.62 39.86
N ASN A 231 -40.79 -5.77 39.29
CA ASN A 231 -41.56 -7.01 39.36
C ASN A 231 -41.23 -7.93 38.17
N ILE A 232 -39.94 -8.10 37.91
CA ILE A 232 -39.35 -8.86 36.80
C ILE A 232 -38.33 -9.83 37.39
N PHE A 233 -38.32 -11.08 36.92
CA PHE A 233 -37.36 -12.08 37.38
C PHE A 233 -35.94 -11.76 36.88
N ASP A 234 -34.91 -12.17 37.63
CA ASP A 234 -33.50 -11.86 37.36
C ASP A 234 -33.01 -12.30 35.96
N ASP A 235 -33.67 -13.28 35.35
CA ASP A 235 -33.43 -13.84 34.01
C ASP A 235 -34.12 -13.05 32.88
N GLN A 236 -35.22 -12.34 33.17
CA GLN A 236 -35.96 -11.52 32.20
C GLN A 236 -35.56 -10.04 32.23
N MET A 237 -34.85 -9.59 33.25
CA MET A 237 -34.51 -8.16 33.40
C MET A 237 -33.56 -7.66 32.32
N ASP A 238 -32.55 -8.44 31.92
CA ASP A 238 -31.61 -8.06 30.85
C ASP A 238 -32.33 -7.98 29.49
N LEU A 239 -33.27 -8.89 29.23
CA LEU A 239 -34.14 -8.84 28.04
C LEU A 239 -34.96 -7.54 28.03
N LYS A 240 -35.68 -7.23 29.12
CA LYS A 240 -36.54 -6.05 29.15
C LYS A 240 -35.78 -4.73 29.09
N ILE A 241 -34.58 -4.67 29.66
CA ILE A 241 -33.67 -3.53 29.49
C ILE A 241 -33.23 -3.43 28.02
N SER A 242 -32.88 -4.54 27.36
CA SER A 242 -32.47 -4.54 25.95
C SER A 242 -33.58 -4.11 24.98
N GLU A 243 -34.85 -4.41 25.27
CA GLU A 243 -36.01 -3.93 24.49
C GLU A 243 -36.28 -2.42 24.66
N SER A 244 -35.84 -1.84 25.78
CA SER A 244 -36.16 -0.46 26.17
C SER A 244 -35.13 0.56 25.67
N GLY A 245 -33.93 0.13 25.26
CA GLY A 245 -32.84 1.01 24.82
C GLY A 245 -32.12 0.48 23.58
N ILE A 246 -31.03 1.14 23.20
CA ILE A 246 -30.23 0.73 22.03
C ILE A 246 -29.12 -0.21 22.49
N VAL A 247 -29.11 -1.43 21.96
CA VAL A 247 -28.07 -2.43 22.25
C VAL A 247 -26.92 -2.29 21.25
N TYR A 248 -25.71 -2.14 21.75
CA TYR A 248 -24.49 -2.15 20.94
C TYR A 248 -23.33 -2.76 21.74
N ASN A 249 -22.61 -3.73 21.17
CA ASN A 249 -21.48 -4.44 21.79
C ASN A 249 -21.74 -4.93 23.24
N GLY A 250 -22.95 -5.45 23.50
CA GLY A 250 -23.34 -5.99 24.81
C GLY A 250 -23.65 -4.94 25.87
N ILE A 251 -23.77 -3.66 25.48
CA ILE A 251 -24.14 -2.54 26.33
C ILE A 251 -25.45 -1.94 25.81
N VAL A 252 -26.39 -1.66 26.71
CA VAL A 252 -27.65 -0.96 26.41
C VAL A 252 -27.52 0.51 26.75
N TYR A 253 -27.77 1.37 25.79
CA TYR A 253 -27.68 2.82 25.92
C TYR A 253 -29.08 3.46 25.96
N ALA A 254 -29.22 4.51 26.77
CA ALA A 254 -30.39 5.38 26.71
C ALA A 254 -30.26 6.30 25.47
N PRO A 255 -31.21 6.28 24.51
CA PRO A 255 -31.09 7.04 23.26
C PRO A 255 -30.87 8.55 23.47
N SER A 256 -31.56 9.15 24.45
CA SER A 256 -31.42 10.56 24.85
C SER A 256 -30.07 10.93 25.51
N LYS A 257 -29.19 9.94 25.73
CA LYS A 257 -27.82 10.12 26.21
C LYS A 257 -26.78 9.79 25.15
N MET A 258 -27.17 9.24 23.99
CA MET A 258 -26.21 8.83 22.97
C MET A 258 -25.65 10.01 22.18
N ILE A 259 -26.53 10.92 21.80
CA ILE A 259 -26.22 12.23 21.24
C ILE A 259 -27.10 13.30 21.88
N ASP A 260 -26.62 14.54 21.92
CA ASP A 260 -27.38 15.70 22.39
C ASP A 260 -28.49 16.12 21.41
N GLU A 261 -29.51 16.82 21.92
CA GLU A 261 -30.69 17.20 21.11
C GLU A 261 -30.37 18.18 19.97
N THR A 262 -29.30 18.98 20.03
CA THR A 262 -28.90 19.88 18.93
C THR A 262 -28.22 19.12 17.79
N THR A 263 -27.37 18.15 18.13
CA THR A 263 -26.78 17.21 17.16
C THR A 263 -27.85 16.32 16.54
N LYS A 264 -28.79 15.82 17.34
CA LYS A 264 -29.93 15.02 16.89
C LYS A 264 -30.83 15.77 15.92
N GLN A 265 -31.23 17.01 16.23
CA GLN A 265 -32.05 17.82 15.31
C GLN A 265 -31.29 18.04 13.99
N SER A 266 -30.01 18.44 14.07
CA SER A 266 -29.17 18.65 12.89
C SER A 266 -29.00 17.40 12.02
N LEU A 267 -28.95 16.21 12.65
CA LEU A 267 -28.85 14.92 11.98
C LEU A 267 -30.13 14.58 11.21
N PHE A 268 -31.31 14.68 11.83
CA PHE A 268 -32.57 14.39 11.16
C PHE A 268 -32.91 15.44 10.09
N ASP A 269 -32.69 16.73 10.36
CA ASP A 269 -32.83 17.81 9.37
C ASP A 269 -31.97 17.52 8.13
N TYR A 270 -30.72 17.08 8.31
CA TYR A 270 -29.83 16.71 7.19
C TYR A 270 -30.37 15.51 6.40
N ILE A 271 -30.82 14.45 7.08
CA ILE A 271 -31.38 13.25 6.45
C ILE A 271 -32.60 13.61 5.58
N GLU A 272 -33.53 14.40 6.11
CA GLU A 272 -34.72 14.85 5.37
C GLU A 272 -34.35 15.69 4.15
N ASN A 273 -33.39 16.62 4.28
CA ASN A 273 -32.91 17.44 3.17
C ASN A 273 -32.22 16.59 2.08
N GLN A 274 -31.47 15.54 2.44
CA GLN A 274 -30.83 14.66 1.45
C GLN A 274 -31.88 13.91 0.60
N PHE A 275 -32.90 13.32 1.22
CA PHE A 275 -33.98 12.68 0.48
C PHE A 275 -34.80 13.69 -0.35
N ALA A 276 -35.07 14.88 0.18
CA ALA A 276 -35.75 15.96 -0.56
C ALA A 276 -34.98 16.43 -1.80
N ASN A 277 -33.64 16.34 -1.79
CA ASN A 277 -32.78 16.62 -2.95
C ASN A 277 -32.67 15.45 -3.95
N GLY A 278 -33.40 14.34 -3.73
CA GLY A 278 -33.44 13.19 -4.64
C GLY A 278 -32.34 12.15 -4.41
N ILE A 279 -31.65 12.17 -3.26
CA ILE A 279 -30.74 11.09 -2.86
C ILE A 279 -31.56 9.82 -2.59
N VAL A 280 -31.19 8.71 -3.23
CA VAL A 280 -31.97 7.44 -3.20
C VAL A 280 -31.72 6.64 -1.91
N CYS A 281 -30.48 6.62 -1.40
CA CYS A 281 -30.14 6.01 -0.11
C CYS A 281 -28.96 6.74 0.56
N ILE A 282 -28.85 6.61 1.88
CA ILE A 282 -27.81 7.24 2.70
C ILE A 282 -27.03 6.15 3.44
N TYR A 283 -25.71 6.12 3.23
CA TYR A 283 -24.79 5.16 3.86
C TYR A 283 -24.42 5.59 5.27
N TYR A 284 -24.47 4.66 6.24
CA TYR A 284 -24.23 5.00 7.65
C TYR A 284 -22.84 5.55 7.90
N ASN A 285 -21.81 4.98 7.26
CA ASN A 285 -20.43 5.43 7.42
C ASN A 285 -20.20 6.83 6.84
N VAL A 286 -20.82 7.16 5.70
CA VAL A 286 -20.73 8.50 5.10
C VAL A 286 -21.43 9.54 5.97
N LEU A 287 -22.63 9.22 6.46
CA LEU A 287 -23.37 10.06 7.40
C LEU A 287 -22.61 10.24 8.72
N PHE A 288 -21.98 9.19 9.23
CA PHE A 288 -21.15 9.24 10.42
C PHE A 288 -19.90 10.11 10.22
N GLU A 289 -19.20 9.98 9.10
CA GLU A 289 -18.04 10.83 8.77
C GLU A 289 -18.43 12.31 8.67
N HIS A 290 -19.56 12.63 8.04
CA HIS A 290 -20.09 13.99 7.95
C HIS A 290 -20.39 14.62 9.32
N PHE A 291 -20.94 13.85 10.26
CA PHE A 291 -21.25 14.29 11.63
C PHE A 291 -20.15 14.01 12.66
N SER A 292 -18.99 13.52 12.23
CA SER A 292 -17.92 13.03 13.11
C SER A 292 -17.42 14.07 14.12
N GLN A 293 -17.41 15.37 13.76
CA GLN A 293 -17.02 16.45 14.66
C GLN A 293 -18.08 16.71 15.73
N GLN A 294 -19.37 16.66 15.38
CA GLN A 294 -20.47 16.80 16.33
C GLN A 294 -20.52 15.63 17.30
N PHE A 295 -20.18 14.41 16.86
CA PHE A 295 -20.14 13.22 17.72
C PHE A 295 -18.96 13.18 18.70
N LEU A 296 -17.95 14.06 18.58
CA LEU A 296 -16.81 14.07 19.50
C LEU A 296 -17.24 14.33 20.96
N GLY A 297 -16.82 13.42 21.85
CA GLY A 297 -17.16 13.47 23.28
C GLY A 297 -18.54 12.91 23.64
N GLN A 298 -19.29 12.42 22.66
CA GLN A 298 -20.60 11.77 22.84
C GLN A 298 -20.46 10.24 22.88
N ILE A 299 -21.56 9.47 22.89
CA ILE A 299 -21.51 8.00 22.89
C ILE A 299 -21.37 7.43 21.47
N MET A 300 -21.83 8.17 20.45
CA MET A 300 -21.80 7.76 19.04
C MET A 300 -20.36 7.53 18.55
N VAL A 301 -20.02 6.27 18.20
CA VAL A 301 -18.63 5.87 17.87
C VAL A 301 -18.41 5.40 16.43
N ASP A 302 -19.45 4.92 15.73
CA ASP A 302 -19.36 4.43 14.35
C ASP A 302 -20.73 4.45 13.62
N GLY A 303 -20.72 4.07 12.35
CA GLY A 303 -21.92 3.95 11.52
C GLY A 303 -22.88 2.82 11.95
N GLU A 304 -22.40 1.75 12.59
CA GLU A 304 -23.27 0.66 13.05
C GLU A 304 -24.12 1.10 14.25
N MET A 305 -23.50 1.79 15.21
CA MET A 305 -24.23 2.44 16.31
C MET A 305 -25.21 3.50 15.78
N LEU A 306 -24.82 4.24 14.73
CA LEU A 306 -25.70 5.21 14.09
C LEU A 306 -26.91 4.53 13.43
N ARG A 307 -26.74 3.36 12.79
CA ARG A 307 -27.85 2.54 12.28
C ARG A 307 -28.84 2.23 13.39
N TYR A 308 -28.41 1.61 14.49
CA TYR A 308 -29.31 1.24 15.59
C TYR A 308 -30.00 2.46 16.23
N TYR A 309 -29.33 3.61 16.25
CA TYR A 309 -29.93 4.86 16.70
C TYR A 309 -31.06 5.35 15.77
N LEU A 310 -30.83 5.33 14.46
CA LEU A 310 -31.84 5.70 13.47
C LEU A 310 -33.01 4.71 13.44
N GLU A 311 -32.75 3.41 13.54
CA GLU A 311 -33.77 2.35 13.68
C GLU A 311 -34.67 2.59 14.90
N PHE A 312 -34.10 2.93 16.06
CA PHE A 312 -34.86 3.19 17.29
C PHE A 312 -35.88 4.33 17.12
N TYR A 313 -35.52 5.38 16.37
CA TYR A 313 -36.39 6.53 16.10
C TYR A 313 -37.31 6.36 14.89
N ASN A 314 -37.21 5.27 14.12
CA ASN A 314 -38.06 4.96 12.95
C ASN A 314 -39.47 4.47 13.35
N ILE A 315 -40.12 5.13 14.31
CA ILE A 315 -41.39 4.70 14.92
C ILE A 315 -42.53 4.62 13.87
N GLU A 316 -42.50 5.51 12.88
CA GLU A 316 -43.50 5.59 11.80
C GLU A 316 -43.21 4.65 10.62
N ASN A 317 -42.10 3.88 10.65
CA ASN A 317 -41.61 3.06 9.54
C ASN A 317 -41.41 3.85 8.22
N MET A 318 -40.91 5.09 8.34
CA MET A 318 -40.63 6.00 7.23
C MET A 318 -39.39 5.60 6.42
N TYR A 319 -38.49 4.81 7.02
CA TYR A 319 -37.24 4.35 6.41
C TYR A 319 -37.12 2.83 6.43
N HIS A 320 -36.50 2.30 5.38
CA HIS A 320 -36.05 0.91 5.26
C HIS A 320 -34.54 0.85 5.51
N PHE A 321 -34.12 -0.02 6.43
CA PHE A 321 -32.74 -0.19 6.86
C PHE A 321 -32.14 -1.46 6.24
N ASP A 322 -31.01 -1.31 5.59
CA ASP A 322 -30.21 -2.37 5.01
C ASP A 322 -28.89 -2.51 5.78
N GLU A 323 -27.96 -3.38 5.37
CA GLU A 323 -26.74 -3.62 6.15
C GLU A 323 -25.83 -2.38 6.22
N GLU A 324 -25.63 -1.67 5.11
CA GLU A 324 -24.71 -0.53 5.00
C GLU A 324 -25.38 0.85 4.82
N TYR A 325 -26.66 0.88 4.45
CA TYR A 325 -27.40 2.10 4.11
C TYR A 325 -28.87 1.99 4.46
N PHE A 326 -29.57 3.13 4.48
CA PHE A 326 -31.02 3.20 4.61
C PHE A 326 -31.64 4.08 3.51
N SER A 327 -32.94 3.93 3.28
CA SER A 327 -33.67 4.57 2.18
C SER A 327 -35.16 4.74 2.50
N GLN A 328 -35.89 5.50 1.67
CA GLN A 328 -37.35 5.62 1.76
C GLN A 328 -38.11 4.53 0.97
N GLU A 329 -37.44 3.75 0.12
CA GLU A 329 -38.06 2.70 -0.69
C GLU A 329 -37.45 1.33 -0.38
N MET A 330 -38.30 0.32 -0.13
CA MET A 330 -37.89 -1.03 0.31
C MET A 330 -36.96 -1.80 -0.65
N SER A 331 -36.72 -1.29 -1.85
CA SER A 331 -35.83 -1.89 -2.85
C SER A 331 -34.90 -0.86 -3.52
N ALA A 332 -34.60 0.24 -2.83
CA ALA A 332 -33.62 1.21 -3.29
C ALA A 332 -32.21 0.58 -3.35
N ASN A 333 -31.67 0.45 -4.56
CA ASN A 333 -30.30 -0.01 -4.79
C ASN A 333 -29.64 0.92 -5.83
N ILE A 334 -28.53 1.55 -5.46
CA ILE A 334 -27.76 2.43 -6.34
C ILE A 334 -26.64 1.62 -6.99
N ASP A 335 -26.69 1.45 -8.30
CA ASP A 335 -25.52 0.97 -9.05
C ASP A 335 -24.46 2.09 -9.15
N ILE A 336 -23.56 2.13 -8.17
CA ILE A 336 -22.44 3.07 -8.10
C ILE A 336 -21.57 3.01 -9.36
N ASN A 337 -21.46 1.84 -10.04
CA ASN A 337 -20.71 1.75 -11.29
C ASN A 337 -21.36 2.58 -12.38
N GLN A 338 -22.66 2.38 -12.59
CA GLN A 338 -23.38 3.07 -13.65
C GLN A 338 -23.48 4.57 -13.37
N VAL A 339 -23.69 4.98 -12.11
CA VAL A 339 -23.68 6.39 -11.68
C VAL A 339 -22.33 7.07 -11.97
N VAL A 340 -21.20 6.43 -11.63
CA VAL A 340 -19.87 6.97 -11.91
C VAL A 340 -19.57 6.99 -13.42
N ILE A 341 -19.99 5.96 -14.16
CA ILE A 341 -19.84 5.88 -15.62
C ILE A 341 -20.58 7.03 -16.31
N ASP A 342 -21.84 7.26 -15.96
CA ASP A 342 -22.67 8.29 -16.59
C ASP A 342 -22.20 9.71 -16.25
N TYR A 343 -21.69 9.94 -15.04
CA TYR A 343 -21.04 11.19 -14.68
C TYR A 343 -19.79 11.46 -15.53
N VAL A 344 -18.86 10.50 -15.61
CA VAL A 344 -17.63 10.68 -16.40
C VAL A 344 -17.94 10.82 -17.90
N LYS A 345 -19.00 10.18 -18.38
CA LYS A 345 -19.52 10.40 -19.74
C LYS A 345 -20.02 11.82 -19.93
N ALA A 346 -20.87 12.31 -19.02
CA ALA A 346 -21.46 13.65 -19.08
C ALA A 346 -20.44 14.80 -19.03
N GLN A 347 -19.27 14.60 -18.40
CA GLN A 347 -18.20 15.60 -18.39
C GLN A 347 -17.57 15.86 -19.77
N GLY A 348 -17.72 14.95 -20.75
CA GLY A 348 -17.19 15.10 -22.11
C GLY A 348 -15.65 15.01 -22.25
N GLY A 349 -14.90 15.15 -21.16
CA GLY A 349 -13.43 15.20 -21.15
C GLY A 349 -12.78 14.25 -20.15
N CYS A 350 -11.56 14.59 -19.73
CA CYS A 350 -10.85 13.91 -18.65
C CYS A 350 -11.42 14.29 -17.28
N VAL A 351 -11.50 13.32 -16.38
CA VAL A 351 -11.91 13.49 -14.98
C VAL A 351 -10.90 12.77 -14.09
N THR A 352 -10.60 13.35 -12.92
CA THR A 352 -9.68 12.81 -11.91
C THR A 352 -10.42 12.00 -10.83
N GLU A 353 -9.70 11.12 -10.13
CA GLU A 353 -10.20 10.38 -8.96
C GLU A 353 -10.78 11.33 -7.89
N ASP A 354 -10.17 12.50 -7.71
CA ASP A 354 -10.60 13.49 -6.71
C ASP A 354 -11.86 14.25 -7.15
N GLU A 355 -11.97 14.64 -8.43
CA GLU A 355 -13.22 15.25 -8.97
C GLU A 355 -14.41 14.29 -8.92
N VAL A 356 -14.21 13.00 -9.18
CA VAL A 356 -15.26 11.97 -9.01
C VAL A 356 -15.59 11.79 -7.53
N SER A 357 -14.58 11.78 -6.64
CA SER A 357 -14.81 11.66 -5.20
C SER A 357 -15.63 12.84 -4.67
N THR A 358 -15.32 14.07 -5.06
CA THR A 358 -16.05 15.28 -4.66
C THR A 358 -17.47 15.35 -5.25
N ALA A 359 -17.68 14.86 -6.47
CA ALA A 359 -19.02 14.78 -7.05
C ALA A 359 -19.95 13.78 -6.34
N PHE A 360 -19.37 12.83 -5.61
CA PHE A 360 -20.08 11.73 -4.96
C PHE A 360 -19.77 11.60 -3.46
N GLU A 361 -19.58 12.72 -2.76
CA GLU A 361 -19.31 12.76 -1.30
C GLU A 361 -20.40 12.10 -0.45
N TYR A 362 -21.61 11.92 -0.99
CA TYR A 362 -22.72 11.20 -0.36
C TYR A 362 -22.64 9.65 -0.51
N LEU A 363 -21.69 9.13 -1.29
CA LEU A 363 -21.44 7.71 -1.49
C LEU A 363 -20.11 7.29 -0.82
N PRO A 364 -19.93 6.00 -0.46
CA PRO A 364 -18.68 5.53 0.12
C PRO A 364 -17.50 5.73 -0.84
N ARG A 365 -16.52 6.57 -0.44
CA ARG A 365 -15.36 6.96 -1.28
C ARG A 365 -14.62 5.74 -1.87
N GLU A 366 -14.50 4.66 -1.10
CA GLU A 366 -13.84 3.42 -1.55
C GLU A 366 -14.60 2.77 -2.72
N LYS A 367 -15.94 2.66 -2.65
CA LYS A 367 -16.79 2.12 -3.73
C LYS A 367 -16.80 3.01 -4.97
N VAL A 368 -16.80 4.34 -4.79
CA VAL A 368 -16.71 5.32 -5.89
C VAL A 368 -15.38 5.17 -6.66
N ILE A 369 -14.26 5.01 -5.94
CA ILE A 369 -12.93 4.84 -6.55
C ILE A 369 -12.76 3.48 -7.18
N GLU A 370 -13.32 2.42 -6.58
CA GLU A 370 -13.38 1.11 -7.20
C GLU A 370 -14.16 1.16 -8.52
N ALA A 371 -15.38 1.72 -8.52
CA ALA A 371 -16.16 1.94 -9.73
C ALA A 371 -15.39 2.74 -10.80
N PHE A 372 -14.72 3.82 -10.41
CA PHE A 372 -13.92 4.64 -11.31
C PHE A 372 -12.69 3.91 -11.88
N SER A 373 -12.03 3.04 -11.10
CA SER A 373 -10.76 2.41 -11.46
C SER A 373 -10.88 1.02 -12.10
N SER A 374 -11.95 0.28 -11.81
CA SER A 374 -12.21 -1.07 -12.30
C SER A 374 -12.95 -1.11 -13.65
N ASN A 375 -13.78 -0.11 -13.97
CA ASN A 375 -14.54 -0.06 -15.23
C ASN A 375 -13.71 0.33 -16.48
N ARG A 376 -12.53 -0.26 -16.63
CA ARG A 376 -11.50 0.10 -17.64
C ARG A 376 -11.94 -0.03 -19.10
N HIS A 377 -13.01 -0.79 -19.37
CA HIS A 377 -13.59 -0.98 -20.70
C HIS A 377 -14.46 0.21 -21.15
N LYS A 378 -15.00 1.00 -20.21
CA LYS A 378 -15.72 2.26 -20.47
C LYS A 378 -14.91 3.47 -20.06
N LEU A 379 -14.18 3.40 -18.95
CA LEU A 379 -13.40 4.50 -18.36
C LEU A 379 -11.91 4.30 -18.65
N VAL A 380 -11.48 4.74 -19.84
CA VAL A 380 -10.10 4.58 -20.33
C VAL A 380 -9.14 5.58 -19.69
N LEU A 381 -7.86 5.20 -19.58
CA LEU A 381 -6.86 5.92 -18.78
C LEU A 381 -6.17 7.03 -19.59
N SER A 382 -6.29 8.28 -19.15
CA SER A 382 -5.59 9.42 -19.75
C SER A 382 -4.24 9.69 -19.09
N SER A 383 -4.16 9.59 -17.77
CA SER A 383 -2.91 9.72 -17.00
C SER A 383 -3.09 9.09 -15.61
N MET A 384 -2.10 9.22 -14.71
CA MET A 384 -2.24 8.73 -13.34
C MET A 384 -3.49 9.30 -12.67
N LYS A 385 -4.37 8.42 -12.18
CA LYS A 385 -5.66 8.76 -11.55
C LYS A 385 -6.64 9.59 -12.42
N THR A 386 -6.42 9.67 -13.74
CA THR A 386 -7.27 10.45 -14.64
C THR A 386 -7.80 9.58 -15.77
N ARG A 387 -9.13 9.60 -15.98
CA ARG A 387 -9.84 8.79 -16.96
C ARG A 387 -10.86 9.60 -17.74
N PHE A 388 -11.35 9.06 -18.84
CA PHE A 388 -12.48 9.60 -19.59
C PHE A 388 -13.35 8.45 -20.13
N HIS A 389 -14.59 8.76 -20.48
CA HIS A 389 -15.49 7.75 -21.05
C HIS A 389 -15.15 7.49 -22.52
N ILE A 390 -15.12 6.21 -22.93
CA ILE A 390 -14.71 5.79 -24.28
C ILE A 390 -15.57 6.40 -25.38
N ASP A 391 -16.88 6.54 -25.18
CA ASP A 391 -17.80 7.23 -26.10
C ASP A 391 -17.44 8.70 -26.38
N ASN A 392 -16.61 9.33 -25.54
CA ASN A 392 -16.12 10.69 -25.76
C ASN A 392 -14.89 10.74 -26.68
N PHE A 393 -14.33 9.57 -27.04
CA PHE A 393 -13.27 9.43 -28.05
C PHE A 393 -13.87 9.40 -29.45
N GLN A 394 -13.37 10.27 -30.34
CA GLN A 394 -13.86 10.36 -31.71
C GLN A 394 -12.97 9.55 -32.66
N LEU A 395 -13.51 8.45 -33.19
CA LEU A 395 -12.87 7.63 -34.22
C LEU A 395 -13.88 7.36 -35.33
N GLU A 396 -13.68 7.96 -36.51
CA GLU A 396 -14.51 7.65 -37.68
C GLU A 396 -14.17 6.25 -38.21
N GLU A 397 -15.16 5.54 -38.78
CA GLU A 397 -14.92 4.21 -39.37
C GLU A 397 -13.91 4.25 -40.52
N ILE A 398 -13.80 5.36 -41.26
CA ILE A 398 -12.76 5.57 -42.28
C ILE A 398 -11.36 5.56 -41.64
N ASP A 399 -11.16 6.32 -40.55
CA ASP A 399 -9.88 6.37 -39.85
C ASP A 399 -9.56 5.01 -39.20
N LYS A 400 -10.58 4.34 -38.62
CA LYS A 400 -10.45 2.97 -38.08
C LYS A 400 -10.00 1.97 -39.14
N ILE A 401 -10.59 1.98 -40.32
CA ILE A 401 -10.20 1.09 -41.44
C ILE A 401 -8.74 1.34 -41.85
N VAL A 402 -8.33 2.60 -41.97
CA VAL A 402 -6.96 2.96 -42.39
C VAL A 402 -5.92 2.57 -41.34
N ILE A 403 -6.22 2.76 -40.05
CA ILE A 403 -5.38 2.30 -38.93
C ILE A 403 -5.25 0.77 -38.93
N VAL A 404 -6.36 0.04 -39.10
CA VAL A 404 -6.36 -1.43 -39.14
C VAL A 404 -5.56 -1.95 -40.33
N ASP A 405 -5.72 -1.37 -41.52
CA ASP A 405 -4.98 -1.76 -42.73
C ASP A 405 -3.47 -1.54 -42.58
N PHE A 406 -3.04 -0.41 -41.99
CA PHE A 406 -1.64 -0.18 -41.65
C PHE A 406 -1.12 -1.23 -40.66
N LEU A 407 -1.79 -1.42 -39.51
CA LEU A 407 -1.37 -2.36 -38.48
C LEU A 407 -1.27 -3.79 -39.04
N SER A 408 -2.28 -4.27 -39.77
CA SER A 408 -2.27 -5.62 -40.35
C SER A 408 -1.11 -5.84 -41.33
N LYS A 409 -0.75 -4.85 -42.16
CA LYS A 409 0.39 -4.95 -43.09
C LYS A 409 1.72 -4.96 -42.36
N GLU A 410 1.89 -4.05 -41.41
CA GLU A 410 3.15 -3.90 -40.69
C GLU A 410 3.39 -5.12 -39.80
N ILE A 411 2.40 -5.55 -39.01
CA ILE A 411 2.43 -6.77 -38.17
C ILE A 411 2.74 -8.02 -39.00
N ALA A 412 2.18 -8.17 -40.21
CA ALA A 412 2.49 -9.32 -41.07
C ALA A 412 3.96 -9.40 -41.50
N SER A 413 4.68 -8.27 -41.49
CA SER A 413 6.12 -8.19 -41.82
C SER A 413 7.03 -8.13 -40.60
N MET A 414 6.53 -7.60 -39.47
CA MET A 414 7.30 -7.21 -38.29
C MET A 414 6.87 -7.90 -36.98
N GLN A 415 5.88 -8.78 -37.00
CA GLN A 415 5.23 -9.44 -35.82
C GLN A 415 4.49 -8.49 -34.86
N TYR A 416 4.98 -7.26 -34.67
CA TYR A 416 4.36 -6.23 -33.85
C TYR A 416 4.74 -4.82 -34.31
N VAL A 417 3.89 -3.86 -33.93
CA VAL A 417 4.06 -2.42 -34.06
C VAL A 417 4.04 -1.80 -32.67
N THR A 418 4.93 -0.85 -32.38
CA THR A 418 4.88 -0.07 -31.14
C THR A 418 3.88 1.08 -31.27
N PHE A 419 3.30 1.51 -30.14
CA PHE A 419 2.37 2.63 -30.13
C PHE A 419 3.04 3.94 -30.59
N SER A 420 4.35 4.10 -30.39
CA SER A 420 5.11 5.26 -30.91
C SER A 420 5.15 5.27 -32.44
N GLU A 421 5.40 4.12 -33.08
CA GLU A 421 5.34 3.97 -34.54
C GLU A 421 3.91 4.22 -35.06
N LEU A 422 2.89 3.62 -34.42
CA LEU A 422 1.49 3.86 -34.78
C LEU A 422 1.11 5.34 -34.62
N PHE A 423 1.45 5.98 -33.50
CA PHE A 423 1.06 7.37 -33.23
C PHE A 423 1.72 8.34 -34.20
N GLY A 424 3.00 8.12 -34.54
CA GLY A 424 3.67 8.85 -35.62
C GLY A 424 2.97 8.64 -36.96
N LYS A 425 2.54 7.40 -37.25
CA LYS A 425 1.85 7.08 -38.50
C LYS A 425 0.42 7.64 -38.60
N ILE A 426 -0.32 7.70 -37.49
CA ILE A 426 -1.67 8.29 -37.42
C ILE A 426 -1.66 9.74 -37.91
N ALA A 427 -0.62 10.52 -37.60
CA ALA A 427 -0.49 11.89 -38.09
C ALA A 427 -0.41 11.99 -39.63
N GLU A 428 0.02 10.94 -40.32
CA GLU A 428 0.05 10.86 -41.79
C GLU A 428 -1.23 10.26 -42.38
N ILE A 429 -1.75 9.18 -41.78
CA ILE A 429 -2.80 8.34 -42.40
C ILE A 429 -4.21 8.66 -41.91
N ALA A 430 -4.34 9.22 -40.71
CA ALA A 430 -5.62 9.51 -40.04
C ALA A 430 -5.50 10.74 -39.11
N PRO A 431 -5.07 11.93 -39.60
CA PRO A 431 -4.76 13.09 -38.77
C PRO A 431 -5.96 13.58 -37.93
N ARG A 432 -7.19 13.36 -38.41
CA ARG A 432 -8.44 13.66 -37.69
C ARG A 432 -8.52 12.99 -36.32
N VAL A 433 -7.93 11.80 -36.15
CA VAL A 433 -7.89 11.10 -34.87
C VAL A 433 -7.11 11.89 -33.82
N ILE A 434 -6.13 12.71 -34.22
CA ILE A 434 -5.42 13.61 -33.32
C ILE A 434 -6.21 14.91 -33.14
N GLU A 435 -6.69 15.51 -34.23
CA GLU A 435 -7.43 16.79 -34.23
C GLU A 435 -8.72 16.73 -33.37
N ASN A 436 -9.53 15.68 -33.54
CA ASN A 436 -10.81 15.51 -32.87
C ASN A 436 -10.70 15.09 -31.38
N ASN A 437 -9.49 14.72 -30.94
CA ASN A 437 -9.22 14.18 -29.60
C ASN A 437 -8.16 15.00 -28.84
N ILE A 438 -7.97 16.27 -29.20
CA ILE A 438 -6.96 17.18 -28.63
C ILE A 438 -7.08 17.35 -27.10
N GLN A 439 -8.25 17.14 -26.50
CA GLN A 439 -8.44 17.14 -25.05
C GLN A 439 -7.87 15.90 -24.33
N PHE A 440 -7.43 14.87 -25.05
CA PHE A 440 -6.87 13.64 -24.49
C PHE A 440 -5.35 13.57 -24.68
N THR A 441 -4.65 13.01 -23.70
CA THR A 441 -3.20 12.80 -23.81
C THR A 441 -2.87 11.71 -24.83
N GLN A 442 -1.61 11.60 -25.24
CA GLN A 442 -1.12 10.46 -26.03
C GLN A 442 -1.40 9.11 -25.33
N THR A 443 -1.37 9.06 -24.00
CA THR A 443 -1.77 7.87 -23.22
C THR A 443 -3.28 7.61 -23.29
N GLY A 444 -4.11 8.65 -23.29
CA GLY A 444 -5.54 8.54 -23.50
C GLY A 444 -5.89 8.02 -24.90
N ILE A 445 -5.27 8.59 -25.93
CA ILE A 445 -5.40 8.11 -27.32
C ILE A 445 -4.95 6.64 -27.43
N ARG A 446 -3.83 6.27 -26.78
CA ARG A 446 -3.39 4.87 -26.71
C ARG A 446 -4.46 3.96 -26.12
N THR A 447 -4.93 4.25 -24.91
CA THR A 447 -5.85 3.33 -24.21
C THR A 447 -7.25 3.28 -24.85
N ALA A 448 -7.71 4.38 -25.46
CA ALA A 448 -8.92 4.38 -26.27
C ALA A 448 -8.79 3.47 -27.50
N LEU A 449 -7.70 3.63 -28.28
CA LEU A 449 -7.42 2.74 -29.42
C LEU A 449 -7.22 1.28 -28.98
N SER A 450 -6.56 1.03 -27.84
CA SER A 450 -6.43 -0.32 -27.27
C SER A 450 -7.78 -0.96 -26.97
N CYS A 451 -8.76 -0.18 -26.49
CA CYS A 451 -10.11 -0.68 -26.26
C CYS A 451 -10.85 -0.93 -27.60
N LEU A 452 -10.85 0.06 -28.50
CA LEU A 452 -11.62 0.07 -29.75
C LEU A 452 -11.11 -0.88 -30.85
N LEU A 453 -9.89 -1.42 -30.69
CA LEU A 453 -9.24 -2.35 -31.61
C LEU A 453 -8.95 -3.72 -30.98
N SER A 454 -9.41 -3.95 -29.74
CA SER A 454 -9.22 -5.21 -29.00
C SER A 454 -9.91 -6.42 -29.63
N ASP A 455 -10.78 -6.21 -30.62
CA ASP A 455 -11.41 -7.25 -31.44
C ASP A 455 -10.51 -7.79 -32.56
N LYS A 456 -9.39 -7.12 -32.86
CA LYS A 456 -8.50 -7.44 -33.99
C LYS A 456 -7.02 -7.56 -33.65
N PHE A 457 -6.58 -6.94 -32.56
CA PHE A 457 -5.18 -6.90 -32.17
C PHE A 457 -5.00 -7.18 -30.69
N HIS A 458 -3.96 -7.92 -30.35
CA HIS A 458 -3.52 -8.08 -28.97
C HIS A 458 -2.55 -6.95 -28.61
N ILE A 459 -2.89 -6.17 -27.57
CA ILE A 459 -2.15 -4.96 -27.20
C ILE A 459 -1.69 -5.05 -25.74
N ILE A 460 -0.36 -5.06 -25.54
CA ILE A 460 0.30 -5.13 -24.24
C ILE A 460 1.14 -3.86 -24.06
N GLY A 461 0.74 -2.96 -23.17
CA GLY A 461 1.49 -1.73 -22.90
C GLY A 461 1.66 -0.87 -24.17
N GLY A 462 2.89 -0.73 -24.66
CA GLY A 462 3.22 -0.08 -25.92
C GLY A 462 3.21 -0.98 -27.17
N PHE A 463 2.96 -2.29 -27.06
CA PHE A 463 3.14 -3.26 -28.15
C PHE A 463 1.79 -3.71 -28.72
N ILE A 464 1.66 -3.68 -30.05
CA ILE A 464 0.45 -4.06 -30.80
C ILE A 464 0.81 -5.22 -31.73
N SER A 465 0.13 -6.35 -31.57
CA SER A 465 0.38 -7.60 -32.31
C SER A 465 -0.92 -8.21 -32.82
N ASP A 466 -0.81 -9.23 -33.67
CA ASP A 466 -1.96 -10.03 -34.10
C ASP A 466 -2.73 -10.60 -32.89
N TYR A 467 -4.05 -10.74 -33.01
CA TYR A 467 -4.88 -11.21 -31.90
C TYR A 467 -4.61 -12.68 -31.54
N ASP A 468 -4.52 -13.54 -32.56
CA ASP A 468 -4.29 -14.98 -32.37
C ASP A 468 -2.80 -15.30 -32.15
N ASN A 469 -1.90 -14.44 -32.66
CA ASN A 469 -0.45 -14.58 -32.57
C ASN A 469 0.19 -13.42 -31.80
N SER A 470 -0.22 -13.25 -30.54
CA SER A 470 0.31 -12.21 -29.65
C SER A 470 1.83 -12.26 -29.52
N VAL A 471 2.50 -11.11 -29.57
CA VAL A 471 3.96 -11.02 -29.38
C VAL A 471 4.35 -11.44 -27.97
N SER A 472 5.36 -12.31 -27.83
CA SER A 472 5.90 -12.67 -26.52
C SER A 472 6.91 -11.61 -26.03
N ALA A 473 7.06 -11.47 -24.72
CA ALA A 473 8.09 -10.60 -24.15
C ALA A 473 9.51 -11.00 -24.62
N TYR A 474 9.74 -12.29 -24.89
CA TYR A 474 11.03 -12.78 -25.39
C TYR A 474 11.31 -12.27 -26.81
N ASP A 475 10.34 -12.38 -27.72
CA ASP A 475 10.48 -11.92 -29.11
C ASP A 475 10.57 -10.39 -29.20
N ALA A 476 9.86 -9.68 -28.33
CA ALA A 476 9.98 -8.23 -28.21
C ALA A 476 11.38 -7.82 -27.71
N PHE A 477 12.00 -8.54 -26.78
CA PHE A 477 13.37 -8.23 -26.31
C PHE A 477 14.41 -8.49 -27.41
N ILE A 478 14.26 -9.58 -28.18
CA ILE A 478 15.11 -9.86 -29.35
C ILE A 478 15.06 -8.70 -30.36
N ASN A 479 13.87 -8.13 -30.57
CA ASN A 479 13.61 -7.17 -31.64
C ASN A 479 13.53 -5.71 -31.19
N LEU A 480 13.82 -5.37 -29.93
CA LEU A 480 13.67 -4.01 -29.39
C LEU A 480 14.51 -2.96 -30.18
N GLY A 481 15.69 -3.35 -30.65
CA GLY A 481 16.57 -2.53 -31.49
C GLY A 481 16.31 -2.60 -33.00
N ARG A 482 15.22 -3.26 -33.45
CA ARG A 482 14.95 -3.49 -34.87
C ARG A 482 14.91 -2.16 -35.66
N GLY A 483 15.64 -2.12 -36.77
CA GLY A 483 15.70 -0.94 -37.64
C GLY A 483 16.47 0.25 -37.06
N ARG A 484 17.13 0.10 -35.91
CA ARG A 484 17.90 1.13 -35.22
C ARG A 484 19.36 0.73 -35.07
N GLU A 485 20.24 1.71 -35.00
CA GLU A 485 21.64 1.51 -34.61
C GLU A 485 21.75 1.13 -33.13
N SER A 486 21.02 1.84 -32.24
CA SER A 486 21.12 1.68 -30.79
C SER A 486 19.84 2.04 -30.01
N PHE A 487 19.80 1.60 -28.76
CA PHE A 487 18.78 1.91 -27.74
C PHE A 487 19.40 1.84 -26.34
N ASN A 488 18.71 2.38 -25.33
CA ASN A 488 19.20 2.47 -23.95
C ASN A 488 18.46 1.55 -22.95
N ILE A 489 19.00 1.40 -21.73
CA ILE A 489 18.44 0.52 -20.69
C ILE A 489 17.08 1.00 -20.19
N SER A 490 16.78 2.30 -20.26
CA SER A 490 15.47 2.83 -19.86
C SER A 490 14.38 2.37 -20.83
N GLU A 491 14.68 2.25 -22.12
CA GLU A 491 13.75 1.67 -23.11
C GLU A 491 13.48 0.18 -22.83
N VAL A 492 14.52 -0.56 -22.42
CA VAL A 492 14.40 -1.96 -21.97
C VAL A 492 13.52 -2.06 -20.72
N GLU A 493 13.66 -1.13 -19.77
CA GLU A 493 12.84 -1.10 -18.55
C GLU A 493 11.38 -0.75 -18.82
N VAL A 494 11.10 0.21 -19.72
CA VAL A 494 9.73 0.51 -20.15
C VAL A 494 9.09 -0.74 -20.76
N MET A 495 9.80 -1.45 -21.64
CA MET A 495 9.31 -2.70 -22.20
C MET A 495 9.07 -3.78 -21.12
N ALA A 496 10.04 -4.00 -20.22
CA ALA A 496 9.92 -5.01 -19.17
C ALA A 496 8.69 -4.76 -18.26
N ASN A 497 8.42 -3.49 -17.95
CA ASN A 497 7.23 -3.07 -17.20
C ASN A 497 5.93 -3.26 -18.00
N ASP A 498 5.91 -2.92 -19.30
CA ASP A 498 4.74 -3.11 -20.17
C ASP A 498 4.29 -4.59 -20.22
N PHE A 499 5.23 -5.53 -20.28
CA PHE A 499 4.96 -6.97 -20.24
C PHE A 499 4.84 -7.56 -18.82
N ASN A 500 5.13 -6.77 -17.77
CA ASN A 500 5.22 -7.21 -16.37
C ASN A 500 6.15 -8.42 -16.16
N VAL A 501 7.36 -8.36 -16.73
CA VAL A 501 8.41 -9.39 -16.64
C VAL A 501 9.76 -8.77 -16.23
N PRO A 502 10.69 -9.55 -15.64
CA PRO A 502 12.08 -9.09 -15.50
C PRO A 502 12.75 -8.92 -16.87
N ILE A 503 13.78 -8.08 -16.94
CA ILE A 503 14.61 -7.88 -18.13
C ILE A 503 15.26 -9.21 -18.54
N ASN A 504 15.12 -9.60 -19.81
CA ASN A 504 15.79 -10.76 -20.38
C ASN A 504 16.99 -10.30 -21.23
N PHE A 505 18.18 -10.26 -20.62
CA PHE A 505 19.41 -9.84 -21.28
C PHE A 505 19.91 -10.85 -22.32
N GLU A 506 19.65 -12.15 -22.11
CA GLU A 506 19.97 -13.21 -23.04
C GLU A 506 19.20 -13.05 -24.36
N ALA A 507 17.93 -12.63 -24.30
CA ALA A 507 17.10 -12.27 -25.45
C ALA A 507 17.63 -11.02 -26.18
N LEU A 508 17.96 -9.96 -25.43
CA LEU A 508 18.59 -8.76 -25.99
C LEU A 508 19.90 -9.09 -26.72
N ALA A 509 20.71 -10.01 -26.17
CA ALA A 509 21.97 -10.47 -26.74
C ALA A 509 21.84 -11.30 -28.03
N VAL A 510 20.62 -11.66 -28.48
CA VAL A 510 20.42 -12.37 -29.76
C VAL A 510 20.78 -11.47 -30.94
N ASN A 511 20.19 -10.27 -31.02
CA ASN A 511 20.39 -9.33 -32.13
C ASN A 511 21.23 -8.10 -31.76
N ASN A 512 21.57 -7.92 -30.47
CA ASN A 512 22.23 -6.70 -29.99
C ASN A 512 23.51 -7.03 -29.20
N VAL A 513 24.36 -6.01 -29.03
CA VAL A 513 25.58 -6.03 -28.22
C VAL A 513 25.48 -4.91 -27.21
N ARG A 514 25.67 -5.21 -25.93
CA ARG A 514 25.66 -4.21 -24.87
C ARG A 514 27.04 -3.56 -24.78
N VAL A 515 27.16 -2.28 -25.16
CA VAL A 515 28.45 -1.57 -25.24
C VAL A 515 28.80 -0.81 -23.95
N SER A 516 27.80 -0.51 -23.12
CA SER A 516 27.97 0.13 -21.81
C SER A 516 26.85 -0.29 -20.84
N GLU A 517 26.84 0.26 -19.63
CA GLU A 517 25.73 0.04 -18.68
C GLU A 517 24.38 0.48 -19.27
N ASP A 518 24.38 1.56 -20.04
CA ASP A 518 23.17 2.17 -20.59
C ASP A 518 22.87 1.70 -22.02
N ILE A 519 23.89 1.52 -22.88
CA ILE A 519 23.69 1.46 -24.34
C ILE A 519 23.80 0.03 -24.90
N PHE A 520 22.84 -0.33 -25.75
CA PHE A 520 22.84 -1.49 -26.63
C PHE A 520 22.93 -1.05 -28.08
N VAL A 521 23.65 -1.81 -28.90
CA VAL A 521 23.89 -1.55 -30.33
C VAL A 521 23.49 -2.78 -31.13
N SER A 522 22.81 -2.61 -32.27
CA SER A 522 22.49 -3.74 -33.17
C SER A 522 23.77 -4.40 -33.68
N LYS A 523 23.76 -5.74 -33.80
CA LYS A 523 24.89 -6.53 -34.33
C LYS A 523 25.29 -6.14 -35.75
N ASP A 524 24.40 -5.50 -36.52
CA ASP A 524 24.71 -5.01 -37.87
C ASP A 524 25.65 -3.79 -37.87
N TYR A 525 25.76 -3.07 -36.74
CA TYR A 525 26.51 -1.82 -36.60
C TYR A 525 27.82 -1.96 -35.82
N ILE A 526 28.20 -3.19 -35.42
CA ILE A 526 29.44 -3.46 -34.67
C ILE A 526 30.14 -4.70 -35.24
N THR A 527 31.45 -4.58 -35.51
CA THR A 527 32.27 -5.65 -36.08
C THR A 527 33.51 -5.88 -35.22
N PHE A 528 33.85 -7.15 -34.98
CA PHE A 528 35.01 -7.55 -34.19
C PHE A 528 36.03 -8.33 -35.03
N ASP A 529 37.30 -7.94 -34.97
CA ASP A 529 38.39 -8.86 -35.30
C ASP A 529 38.54 -9.87 -34.16
N THR A 530 37.82 -10.99 -34.27
CA THR A 530 37.76 -12.04 -33.24
C THR A 530 39.15 -12.59 -32.88
N GLU A 531 40.08 -12.64 -33.83
CA GLU A 531 41.41 -13.19 -33.61
C GLU A 531 42.31 -12.23 -32.83
N LEU A 532 42.24 -10.92 -33.14
CA LEU A 532 42.96 -9.90 -32.38
C LEU A 532 42.35 -9.67 -30.99
N VAL A 533 41.02 -9.72 -30.83
CA VAL A 533 40.36 -9.62 -29.51
C VAL A 533 40.73 -10.83 -28.63
N ASP A 534 40.60 -12.06 -29.13
CA ASP A 534 40.97 -13.25 -28.36
C ASP A 534 42.48 -13.27 -28.02
N LYS A 535 43.33 -12.74 -28.90
CA LYS A 535 44.76 -12.54 -28.63
C LYS A 535 45.03 -11.46 -27.58
N ALA A 536 44.18 -10.43 -27.48
CA ALA A 536 44.27 -9.42 -26.42
C ALA A 536 43.87 -10.02 -25.06
N ILE A 537 42.72 -10.72 -24.99
CA ILE A 537 42.24 -11.43 -23.79
C ILE A 537 43.28 -12.46 -23.31
N SER A 538 43.94 -13.17 -24.24
CA SER A 538 45.00 -14.15 -23.92
C SER A 538 46.22 -13.56 -23.19
N ARG A 539 46.44 -12.23 -23.20
CA ARG A 539 47.52 -11.59 -22.43
C ARG A 539 47.20 -11.50 -20.94
N PHE A 540 45.91 -11.40 -20.60
CA PHE A 540 45.41 -11.37 -19.23
C PHE A 540 45.21 -12.80 -18.72
N CYS A 541 44.44 -13.61 -19.44
CA CYS A 541 44.13 -15.00 -19.08
C CYS A 541 45.32 -15.93 -19.37
N GLN A 542 46.39 -15.85 -18.57
CA GLN A 542 47.58 -16.72 -18.74
C GLN A 542 47.30 -18.17 -18.34
N ASN A 543 46.42 -18.37 -17.35
CA ASN A 543 46.01 -19.66 -16.83
C ASN A 543 44.73 -20.17 -17.56
N GLU A 544 44.02 -21.13 -16.95
CA GLU A 544 42.79 -21.71 -17.50
C GLU A 544 41.60 -20.74 -17.55
N PHE A 545 41.49 -19.88 -16.53
CA PHE A 545 40.47 -18.84 -16.44
C PHE A 545 41.03 -17.57 -15.77
N ILE A 546 40.26 -16.49 -15.82
CA ILE A 546 40.48 -15.24 -15.08
C ILE A 546 39.13 -14.59 -14.75
N SER A 547 39.03 -13.70 -13.75
CA SER A 547 37.82 -12.90 -13.57
C SER A 547 37.64 -11.93 -14.74
N ILE A 548 36.38 -11.64 -15.09
CA ILE A 548 36.07 -10.61 -16.08
C ILE A 548 36.48 -9.21 -15.63
N LEU A 549 36.53 -8.95 -14.31
CA LEU A 549 36.96 -7.66 -13.75
C LEU A 549 38.48 -7.45 -13.80
N ASP A 550 39.28 -8.52 -13.87
CA ASP A 550 40.74 -8.41 -14.00
C ASP A 550 41.16 -7.90 -15.39
N VAL A 551 40.28 -8.03 -16.39
CA VAL A 551 40.46 -7.43 -17.73
C VAL A 551 39.98 -5.97 -17.70
N ASN A 552 40.65 -5.17 -16.87
CA ASN A 552 40.32 -3.77 -16.60
C ASN A 552 40.97 -2.76 -17.57
N THR A 553 41.90 -3.20 -18.43
CA THR A 553 42.70 -2.33 -19.31
C THR A 553 42.57 -2.76 -20.77
N PHE A 554 42.00 -1.90 -21.61
CA PHE A 554 41.64 -2.26 -22.99
C PHE A 554 42.61 -1.78 -24.08
N THR A 555 43.76 -1.20 -23.72
CA THR A 555 44.75 -0.63 -24.67
C THR A 555 45.28 -1.64 -25.72
N ALA A 556 45.16 -2.94 -25.45
CA ALA A 556 45.58 -4.01 -26.36
C ALA A 556 44.47 -4.54 -27.29
N PHE A 557 43.22 -4.08 -27.12
CA PHE A 557 42.08 -4.54 -27.89
C PHE A 557 41.95 -3.73 -29.19
N PRO A 558 41.56 -4.36 -30.32
CA PRO A 558 41.33 -3.66 -31.58
C PRO A 558 40.10 -2.76 -31.52
N GLU A 559 40.07 -1.74 -32.37
CA GLU A 559 38.89 -0.88 -32.56
C GLU A 559 37.72 -1.67 -33.15
N CYS A 560 36.51 -1.41 -32.65
CA CYS A 560 35.26 -2.01 -33.11
C CYS A 560 34.14 -0.95 -33.30
N GLY A 561 34.51 0.32 -33.46
CA GLY A 561 33.58 1.46 -33.48
C GLY A 561 33.20 1.99 -32.09
N TYR A 562 33.29 1.16 -31.05
CA TYR A 562 32.92 1.52 -29.68
C TYR A 562 34.10 1.38 -28.71
N ARG A 563 34.07 2.16 -27.62
CA ARG A 563 35.04 2.02 -26.53
C ARG A 563 34.80 0.71 -25.80
N TRP A 564 35.86 -0.09 -25.63
CA TRP A 564 35.81 -1.29 -24.79
C TRP A 564 35.48 -0.95 -23.33
N THR A 565 34.51 -1.70 -22.80
CA THR A 565 34.02 -1.67 -21.42
C THR A 565 33.85 -3.12 -20.94
N PRO A 566 33.68 -3.37 -19.62
CA PRO A 566 33.32 -4.69 -19.12
C PRO A 566 32.04 -5.26 -19.77
N TYR A 567 31.03 -4.42 -20.05
CA TYR A 567 29.78 -4.83 -20.70
C TYR A 567 30.00 -5.27 -22.16
N LEU A 568 30.87 -4.55 -22.89
CA LEU A 568 31.23 -4.92 -24.26
C LEU A 568 32.07 -6.20 -24.29
N LEU A 569 32.97 -6.38 -23.31
CA LEU A 569 33.72 -7.62 -23.14
C LEU A 569 32.79 -8.81 -22.80
N GLU A 570 31.83 -8.63 -21.90
CA GLU A 570 30.82 -9.65 -21.56
C GLU A 570 30.02 -10.06 -22.80
N SER A 571 29.49 -9.09 -23.55
CA SER A 571 28.76 -9.33 -24.80
C SER A 571 29.61 -10.03 -25.87
N TYR A 572 30.88 -9.63 -26.01
CA TYR A 572 31.82 -10.26 -26.94
C TYR A 572 32.09 -11.74 -26.56
N LEU A 573 32.34 -12.02 -25.28
CA LEU A 573 32.61 -13.37 -24.78
C LEU A 573 31.38 -14.29 -24.89
N TYR A 574 30.17 -13.74 -24.75
CA TYR A 574 28.92 -14.48 -24.88
C TYR A 574 28.62 -14.88 -26.33
N SER A 575 28.82 -13.96 -27.29
CA SER A 575 28.37 -14.14 -28.68
C SER A 575 29.46 -14.44 -29.72
N TYR A 576 30.72 -14.07 -29.50
CA TYR A 576 31.72 -13.98 -30.59
C TYR A 576 33.03 -14.74 -30.36
N SER A 577 33.54 -14.81 -29.13
CA SER A 577 34.88 -15.36 -28.87
C SER A 577 35.04 -16.79 -29.41
N LYS A 578 36.15 -17.05 -30.12
CA LYS A 578 36.51 -18.39 -30.61
C LYS A 578 37.28 -19.15 -29.54
N MET A 579 38.15 -18.48 -28.78
CA MET A 579 39.06 -19.08 -27.79
C MET A 579 38.51 -19.15 -26.35
N PHE A 580 37.55 -18.30 -25.99
CA PHE A 580 37.03 -18.19 -24.62
C PHE A 580 35.52 -18.41 -24.55
N ILE A 581 35.04 -18.76 -23.35
CA ILE A 581 33.62 -18.82 -22.98
C ILE A 581 33.43 -17.96 -21.72
N LEU A 582 32.36 -17.17 -21.71
CA LEU A 582 31.87 -16.54 -20.50
C LEU A 582 31.22 -17.60 -19.59
N LYS A 583 31.65 -17.65 -18.33
CA LYS A 583 30.95 -18.36 -17.25
C LYS A 583 30.46 -17.34 -16.24
N HIS A 584 29.16 -17.11 -16.22
CA HIS A 584 28.49 -16.23 -15.26
C HIS A 584 27.18 -16.88 -14.78
N LYS A 585 26.54 -16.28 -13.78
CA LYS A 585 25.22 -16.71 -13.30
C LYS A 585 24.08 -16.21 -14.20
N ALA A 586 24.18 -14.95 -14.60
CA ALA A 586 23.29 -14.20 -15.48
C ALA A 586 23.98 -12.86 -15.79
N PHE A 587 23.52 -12.17 -16.84
CA PHE A 587 23.80 -10.74 -17.01
C PHE A 587 23.17 -9.91 -15.89
N ASN A 588 23.79 -8.78 -15.52
CA ASN A 588 23.29 -7.89 -14.47
C ASN A 588 23.07 -6.47 -15.00
N LYS A 589 22.17 -5.70 -14.37
CA LYS A 589 21.86 -4.34 -14.85
C LYS A 589 23.04 -3.38 -14.61
N THR A 590 23.55 -3.29 -13.39
CA THR A 590 24.50 -2.23 -12.96
C THR A 590 25.92 -2.75 -12.72
N SER A 591 26.22 -3.97 -13.16
CA SER A 591 27.50 -4.62 -12.93
C SER A 591 27.78 -5.69 -13.99
N VAL A 592 29.03 -6.15 -14.04
CA VAL A 592 29.48 -7.30 -14.82
C VAL A 592 30.22 -8.23 -13.87
N ALA A 593 29.80 -9.50 -13.82
CA ALA A 593 30.37 -10.51 -12.94
C ALA A 593 30.44 -11.85 -13.67
N GLY A 594 31.58 -12.54 -13.59
CA GLY A 594 31.85 -13.71 -14.42
C GLY A 594 33.32 -14.10 -14.45
N ALA A 595 33.57 -15.31 -14.95
CA ALA A 595 34.89 -15.79 -15.30
C ALA A 595 35.01 -15.91 -16.83
N ILE A 596 36.17 -15.53 -17.34
CA ILE A 596 36.59 -15.76 -18.72
C ILE A 596 37.37 -17.06 -18.74
N VAL A 597 36.86 -18.09 -19.42
CA VAL A 597 37.44 -19.45 -19.39
C VAL A 597 37.92 -19.84 -20.77
N ARG A 598 39.12 -20.41 -20.88
CA ARG A 598 39.62 -20.98 -22.14
C ARG A 598 38.76 -22.16 -22.57
N LYS A 599 38.33 -22.23 -23.85
CA LYS A 599 37.55 -23.38 -24.37
C LYS A 599 38.29 -24.72 -24.29
N THR A 600 39.60 -24.70 -24.08
CA THR A 600 40.48 -25.86 -23.91
C THR A 600 40.70 -26.26 -22.43
N SER A 601 40.17 -25.51 -21.47
CA SER A 601 40.25 -25.81 -20.04
C SER A 601 39.33 -26.98 -19.65
N CYS A 602 39.72 -27.75 -18.64
CA CYS A 602 38.86 -28.75 -18.03
C CYS A 602 37.90 -28.16 -16.97
N CYS A 603 38.16 -26.94 -16.48
CA CYS A 603 37.33 -26.20 -15.53
C CYS A 603 36.08 -25.63 -16.23
N THR A 604 35.09 -26.48 -16.54
CA THR A 604 33.88 -26.07 -17.28
C THR A 604 32.69 -25.71 -16.39
N ASP A 605 32.66 -26.15 -15.13
CA ASP A 605 31.62 -25.79 -14.16
C ASP A 605 31.95 -24.49 -13.43
N TYR A 606 30.93 -23.66 -13.20
CA TYR A 606 31.12 -22.35 -12.57
C TYR A 606 31.31 -22.44 -11.06
N LEU A 607 30.74 -23.45 -10.39
CA LEU A 607 31.02 -23.70 -8.98
C LEU A 607 32.47 -24.19 -8.78
N ASP A 608 32.98 -25.05 -9.68
CA ASP A 608 34.39 -25.46 -9.69
C ASP A 608 35.35 -24.28 -9.93
N ILE A 609 35.02 -23.37 -10.84
CA ILE A 609 35.82 -22.15 -11.08
C ILE A 609 35.90 -21.27 -9.82
N MET A 610 34.77 -20.99 -9.18
CA MET A 610 34.74 -20.22 -7.92
C MET A 610 35.46 -20.94 -6.78
N ALA A 611 35.36 -22.27 -6.71
CA ALA A 611 36.04 -23.08 -5.72
C ALA A 611 37.56 -23.06 -5.90
N LEU A 612 38.04 -23.13 -7.15
CA LEU A 612 39.47 -23.04 -7.48
C LEU A 612 40.00 -21.62 -7.24
N ALA A 613 39.19 -20.58 -7.48
CA ALA A 613 39.54 -19.21 -7.10
C ALA A 613 39.70 -19.05 -5.57
N LEU A 614 38.79 -19.62 -4.77
CA LEU A 614 38.89 -19.63 -3.30
C LEU A 614 40.05 -20.49 -2.77
N ALA A 615 40.31 -21.65 -3.37
CA ALA A 615 41.40 -22.53 -2.94
C ALA A 615 42.78 -21.86 -3.11
N ASN A 616 42.95 -21.12 -4.21
CA ASN A 616 44.14 -20.32 -4.50
C ASN A 616 44.20 -18.99 -3.71
N ALA A 617 43.11 -18.58 -3.06
CA ALA A 617 43.09 -17.41 -2.21
C ALA A 617 43.67 -17.73 -0.82
N ASP A 618 44.58 -16.89 -0.34
CA ASP A 618 45.11 -16.98 1.03
C ASP A 618 44.16 -16.31 2.03
N ILE A 619 42.94 -16.87 2.13
CA ILE A 619 41.87 -16.41 3.00
C ILE A 619 41.30 -17.58 3.82
N PRO A 620 40.61 -17.29 4.94
CA PRO A 620 39.74 -18.26 5.61
C PRO A 620 38.61 -18.73 4.68
N LEU A 621 38.36 -20.04 4.64
CA LEU A 621 37.27 -20.64 3.86
C LEU A 621 35.95 -20.70 4.64
N ASP A 622 35.59 -19.60 5.32
CA ASP A 622 34.27 -19.42 5.91
C ASP A 622 33.32 -18.70 4.94
N GLU A 623 32.01 -18.75 5.22
CA GLU A 623 30.97 -18.18 4.36
C GLU A 623 31.16 -16.67 4.13
N LYS A 624 31.50 -15.90 5.17
CA LYS A 624 31.64 -14.45 5.07
C LYS A 624 32.87 -14.09 4.24
N SER A 625 34.04 -14.61 4.61
CA SER A 625 35.30 -14.34 3.89
C SER A 625 35.24 -14.80 2.43
N SER A 626 34.58 -15.93 2.16
CA SER A 626 34.42 -16.45 0.80
C SER A 626 33.46 -15.59 -0.05
N LEU A 627 32.33 -15.15 0.50
CA LEU A 627 31.40 -14.26 -0.20
C LEU A 627 32.00 -12.87 -0.43
N ASP A 628 32.74 -12.34 0.55
CA ASP A 628 33.49 -11.09 0.40
C ASP A 628 34.52 -11.18 -0.73
N PHE A 629 35.33 -12.25 -0.75
CA PHE A 629 36.32 -12.46 -1.81
C PHE A 629 35.69 -12.63 -3.20
N LEU A 630 34.68 -13.49 -3.34
CA LEU A 630 34.03 -13.74 -4.63
C LEU A 630 33.36 -12.47 -5.18
N ALA A 631 32.77 -11.64 -4.33
CA ALA A 631 32.18 -10.37 -4.74
C ALA A 631 33.25 -9.33 -5.14
N GLN A 632 34.29 -9.15 -4.31
CA GLN A 632 35.37 -8.18 -4.57
C GLN A 632 36.16 -8.51 -5.84
N ASN A 633 36.32 -9.80 -6.17
CA ASN A 633 37.02 -10.26 -7.37
C ASN A 633 36.07 -10.51 -8.56
N GLY A 634 34.81 -10.08 -8.51
CA GLY A 634 33.90 -10.11 -9.67
C GLY A 634 33.37 -11.47 -10.09
N TYR A 635 33.45 -12.50 -9.23
CA TYR A 635 32.82 -13.79 -9.49
C TYR A 635 31.32 -13.80 -9.17
N ILE A 636 30.83 -12.88 -8.33
CA ILE A 636 29.39 -12.70 -8.04
C ILE A 636 29.07 -11.21 -7.89
N GLU A 637 27.87 -10.76 -8.32
CA GLU A 637 27.46 -9.35 -8.15
C GLU A 637 27.32 -8.97 -6.66
N ARG A 638 26.71 -9.85 -5.86
CA ARG A 638 26.35 -9.58 -4.46
C ARG A 638 26.99 -10.61 -3.55
N ARG A 639 27.21 -10.25 -2.29
CA ARG A 639 27.65 -11.13 -1.19
C ARG A 639 26.54 -12.14 -0.78
N ARG A 640 26.00 -12.88 -1.74
CA ARG A 640 24.96 -13.88 -1.57
C ARG A 640 25.01 -14.90 -2.69
N LEU A 641 25.32 -16.15 -2.33
CA LEU A 641 25.34 -17.29 -3.25
C LEU A 641 24.73 -18.50 -2.55
N ASN A 642 23.55 -18.96 -2.99
CA ASN A 642 22.83 -20.06 -2.35
C ASN A 642 23.63 -21.39 -2.33
N THR A 643 24.61 -21.54 -3.21
CA THR A 643 25.51 -22.70 -3.32
C THR A 643 26.87 -22.52 -2.62
N ILE A 644 27.06 -21.44 -1.84
CA ILE A 644 28.37 -21.10 -1.22
C ILE A 644 28.99 -22.25 -0.43
N ASN A 645 28.19 -22.99 0.34
CA ASN A 645 28.64 -24.14 1.12
C ASN A 645 29.18 -25.29 0.24
N GLU A 646 28.67 -25.45 -0.98
CA GLU A 646 29.23 -26.41 -1.94
C GLU A 646 30.56 -25.91 -2.50
N VAL A 647 30.64 -24.62 -2.86
CA VAL A 647 31.86 -23.99 -3.38
C VAL A 647 32.99 -24.04 -2.35
N ILE A 648 32.72 -23.73 -1.08
CA ILE A 648 33.67 -23.85 0.04
C ILE A 648 34.15 -25.30 0.18
N ARG A 649 33.23 -26.27 0.26
CA ARG A 649 33.59 -27.71 0.38
C ARG A 649 34.41 -28.22 -0.81
N LYS A 650 34.20 -27.67 -2.01
CA LYS A 650 35.04 -27.93 -3.19
C LYS A 650 36.43 -27.29 -3.02
N ALA A 651 36.50 -26.03 -2.58
CA ALA A 651 37.74 -25.29 -2.36
C ALA A 651 38.65 -25.92 -1.30
N GLU A 652 38.09 -26.37 -0.17
CA GLU A 652 38.81 -27.10 0.87
C GLU A 652 39.53 -28.33 0.29
N LYS A 653 38.80 -29.16 -0.47
CA LYS A 653 39.37 -30.35 -1.12
C LYS A 653 40.46 -30.03 -2.13
N MET A 654 40.41 -28.87 -2.78
CA MET A 654 41.46 -28.41 -3.70
C MET A 654 42.69 -27.87 -2.94
N LYS A 655 42.51 -27.27 -1.75
CA LYS A 655 43.59 -26.69 -0.93
C LYS A 655 44.38 -27.74 -0.11
N PHE A 656 43.85 -28.96 0.00
CA PHE A 656 44.49 -30.12 0.66
C PHE A 656 45.05 -31.19 -0.30
N ASN A 657 45.07 -30.93 -1.62
CA ASN A 657 45.75 -31.75 -2.63
C ASN A 657 46.92 -30.96 -3.26
#